data_AF-A0A1M3NGD8-F1
#
_entry.id   AF-A0A1M3NGD8-F1
#
_cell.length_a   1.000
_cell.length_b   1.000
_cell.length_c   1.000
_cell.angle_alpha   90.00
_cell.angle_beta   90.00
_cell.angle_gamma   90.00
#
_symmetry.space_group_name_H-M   'P 1'
#
loop_
_entity.id
_entity.type
_entity.pdbx_description
1 polymer ?
#
loop_
_entity_poly.entity_id
_entity_poly.type
_entity_poly.pdbx_seq_one_letter_code
_entity_poly.pdbx_strand_id
1 'polypeptide(L)'
;MVQLSRRALLKGAAFLAAAGVNTRLLSGCDDGARIPNGPRPIERKTLHISLDGFRDDVEYTLDLGDRRIELRRHDETTLAQHRREVPLLRSIPDAELTHYVPDVSLPGDAPQSYTVSYAIPGTEMRALALAAIHIPEPAILMGQAIKGQSYGVHATRRAKYGFNFVPARSGGLHVLAGSSADGDVSNISDLSLIVEEEDAARYLVFHHPDILALDGNVAALLLHHLDAQSVEMQILARLIARLGRARNPDESPTRTSWARGTYLLDPDGKKVPQTNEDGSPILVDGKPAYQWYYAFPPEVMRAVSDVVVRAMRAIYDDPDLEDKRFHVEKSRSSRAEPLPDAPPLLQGPTAPSAYTFAPLNENWTGGQCVSGLRVDGEGRRVSFDVGNSYNRTVSVYCGFFDANGKLLKRAEIGADAGDNTTLDTEYLQHRGMISPALWLLGIPVAGTVARERFTARIPDKATSLGVFVGSLSFLDMPKQYDERGKAATAGLVATLICELGVPTIALAYGALFDAGTTLQLKRELLVPAAVLAVKLGANIYSQVTTGSAEWINLGVWVGNQALKLALAKASTALLWGGAIAAGTAAKGIPIAGTAIFALNAADTAQSIGRTIGGLSQANAVYTTEIRATNTVRVKVTPSDVLGLPQTGVRYELMLVNKTGMSLAASGDYAFLTQAAGFEVDVTGVPSGGEYKAVLRILSSTGFLVGFGQQDFVNAVPNGAAFASVECVVKNQTIPITKDTTYSVSAELAVVSGSHKWVAPTAPPGGYPDACAGGSEIVCAPTGIGIDAHNGNLGYAWQAAEQALPICGRSSDTGGTSLHTMRNLNLNVFVEKGALDANVKDYACGDLRPVVPMYSLREPKSYVLEASTGQYVLRELDLSLTGASDFRRGQPIARLGSTTVRAAAVYDNRYAMIISGDAGVDRLEVIELKSPQVAVTHASDERLPRAHVRSGPGTLRGNIRGAVALCQAFDGDVFIVLENGNKRLQAFGVTGEPAVDYFHKAGGSRSAILELPSDREYLDVGCELESGAIYVLSRRGRSRSPTDFYLDIYKRTSPEVLATTRNFAAAKFALDTNQNIISLGWNELVFRGRREPGLWRWIPTTP
;
A
#
# COMPACT_ATOMS: atom_id res chain seq x y z
N MET A 1 -3.22 -45.12 37.00
CA MET A 1 -2.36 -44.39 36.05
C MET A 1 -2.97 -44.54 34.66
N VAL A 2 -3.84 -43.61 34.23
CA VAL A 2 -4.50 -43.69 32.92
C VAL A 2 -3.56 -43.08 31.89
N GLN A 3 -2.96 -43.91 31.03
CA GLN A 3 -2.31 -43.44 29.82
C GLN A 3 -3.39 -42.84 28.90
N LEU A 4 -3.43 -41.51 28.79
CA LEU A 4 -4.23 -40.85 27.75
C LEU A 4 -3.56 -41.13 26.40
N SER A 5 -4.08 -42.13 25.69
CA SER A 5 -3.60 -42.48 24.34
C SER A 5 -3.79 -41.32 23.35
N ARG A 6 -2.91 -41.22 22.36
CA ARG A 6 -2.95 -40.30 21.21
C ARG A 6 -4.34 -40.20 20.56
N ARG A 7 -5.13 -41.27 20.63
CA ARG A 7 -6.50 -41.38 20.07
C ARG A 7 -7.56 -40.63 20.89
N ALA A 8 -7.37 -40.47 22.19
CA ALA A 8 -8.27 -39.72 23.07
C ALA A 8 -8.04 -38.20 22.92
N LEU A 9 -6.76 -37.78 22.84
CA LEU A 9 -6.38 -36.39 22.61
C LEU A 9 -6.83 -35.89 21.22
N LEU A 10 -6.64 -36.72 20.18
CA LEU A 10 -7.09 -36.41 18.82
C LEU A 10 -8.62 -36.37 18.67
N LYS A 11 -9.37 -37.16 19.46
CA LYS A 11 -10.84 -37.09 19.47
C LYS A 11 -11.35 -35.80 20.14
N GLY A 12 -10.69 -35.32 21.19
CA GLY A 12 -11.01 -34.04 21.81
C GLY A 12 -10.71 -32.84 20.90
N ALA A 13 -9.56 -32.85 20.22
CA ALA A 13 -9.17 -31.80 19.28
C ALA A 13 -10.00 -31.80 17.98
N ALA A 14 -10.39 -32.97 17.47
CA ALA A 14 -11.25 -33.08 16.29
C ALA A 14 -12.70 -32.61 16.54
N PHE A 15 -13.21 -32.75 17.76
CA PHE A 15 -14.54 -32.23 18.13
C PHE A 15 -14.58 -30.69 18.15
N LEU A 16 -13.47 -30.05 18.56
CA LEU A 16 -13.31 -28.59 18.56
C LEU A 16 -13.10 -28.00 17.16
N ALA A 17 -12.49 -28.77 16.23
CA ALA A 17 -12.26 -28.34 14.85
C ALA A 17 -13.51 -28.49 13.95
N ALA A 18 -14.45 -29.39 14.28
CA ALA A 18 -15.63 -29.65 13.46
C ALA A 18 -16.84 -28.74 13.77
N ALA A 19 -16.88 -28.09 14.93
CA ALA A 19 -17.99 -27.21 15.33
C ALA A 19 -17.63 -25.74 15.07
N GLY A 20 -17.70 -25.30 13.80
CA GLY A 20 -17.57 -23.90 13.42
C GLY A 20 -18.74 -23.03 13.91
N VAL A 21 -18.80 -22.72 15.20
CA VAL A 21 -19.86 -21.90 15.81
C VAL A 21 -19.29 -20.81 16.71
N ASN A 22 -19.84 -19.61 16.53
CA ASN A 22 -19.60 -18.36 17.24
C ASN A 22 -19.36 -18.49 18.76
N THR A 23 -18.44 -17.65 19.25
CA THR A 23 -17.93 -17.49 20.62
C THR A 23 -18.92 -16.92 21.65
N ARG A 24 -20.18 -17.35 21.63
CA ARG A 24 -21.16 -17.05 22.70
C ARG A 24 -22.09 -18.23 22.96
N LEU A 25 -21.57 -19.32 23.52
CA LEU A 25 -22.31 -20.37 24.25
C LEU A 25 -21.34 -21.47 24.70
N LEU A 26 -20.57 -21.21 25.76
CA LEU A 26 -19.96 -22.25 26.60
C LEU A 26 -20.14 -21.84 28.07
N SER A 27 -21.41 -21.72 28.44
CA SER A 27 -21.88 -21.92 29.80
C SER A 27 -22.66 -23.23 29.79
N GLY A 28 -21.98 -24.34 30.11
CA GLY A 28 -22.63 -25.65 30.29
C GLY A 28 -21.92 -26.81 29.60
N CYS A 29 -21.71 -27.88 30.37
CA CYS A 29 -21.15 -29.20 30.05
C CYS A 29 -19.61 -29.23 29.98
N ASP A 30 -18.88 -30.02 30.77
CA ASP A 30 -19.20 -31.22 31.55
C ASP A 30 -18.23 -31.31 32.76
N ASP A 31 -18.73 -31.76 33.92
CA ASP A 31 -18.00 -31.97 35.17
C ASP A 31 -17.04 -33.17 35.06
N GLY A 32 -16.02 -33.04 34.21
CA GLY A 32 -15.25 -34.15 33.68
C GLY A 32 -13.76 -34.20 34.05
N ALA A 33 -13.35 -33.66 35.21
CA ALA A 33 -12.19 -34.09 35.99
C ALA A 33 -12.11 -33.21 37.24
N ARG A 34 -12.84 -33.60 38.29
CA ARG A 34 -12.53 -33.09 39.63
C ARG A 34 -11.03 -33.29 39.87
N ILE A 35 -10.34 -32.21 40.26
CA ILE A 35 -9.08 -32.26 40.99
C ILE A 35 -9.24 -33.37 42.04
N PRO A 36 -8.39 -34.41 42.06
CA PRO A 36 -8.42 -35.33 43.17
C PRO A 36 -8.05 -34.52 44.41
N ASN A 37 -9.05 -34.14 45.20
CA ASN A 37 -8.90 -33.64 46.56
C ASN A 37 -8.49 -34.81 47.48
N GLY A 38 -7.47 -35.57 47.09
CA GLY A 38 -6.73 -36.47 47.95
C GLY A 38 -5.47 -35.75 48.45
N PRO A 39 -4.93 -36.12 49.62
CA PRO A 39 -3.63 -35.61 50.05
C PRO A 39 -2.60 -35.90 48.94
N ARG A 40 -1.91 -34.85 48.51
CA ARG A 40 -0.90 -34.92 47.46
C ARG A 40 0.17 -35.97 47.81
N PRO A 41 0.67 -36.76 46.84
CA PRO A 41 1.79 -37.68 47.07
C PRO A 41 3.03 -36.92 47.58
N ILE A 42 3.63 -37.39 48.67
CA ILE A 42 4.84 -36.82 49.28
C ILE A 42 5.86 -37.95 49.44
N GLU A 43 7.12 -37.67 49.12
CA GLU A 43 8.27 -38.50 49.49
C GLU A 43 9.06 -37.80 50.61
N ARG A 44 9.39 -38.56 51.67
CA ARG A 44 10.19 -38.08 52.79
C ARG A 44 11.64 -38.51 52.58
N LYS A 45 12.54 -37.54 52.51
CA LYS A 45 13.97 -37.79 52.30
C LYS A 45 14.80 -37.12 53.38
N THR A 46 15.85 -37.80 53.83
CA THR A 46 16.93 -37.15 54.61
C THR A 46 17.96 -36.64 53.63
N LEU A 47 18.11 -35.32 53.54
CA LEU A 47 19.08 -34.69 52.63
C LEU A 47 20.40 -34.48 53.36
N HIS A 48 21.51 -34.88 52.75
CA HIS A 48 22.87 -34.67 53.21
C HIS A 48 23.53 -33.57 52.37
N ILE A 49 24.11 -32.58 53.02
CA ILE A 49 24.61 -31.36 52.37
C ILE A 49 26.13 -31.29 52.54
N SER A 50 26.86 -31.17 51.42
CA SER A 50 28.31 -30.97 51.42
C SER A 50 28.66 -29.49 51.46
N LEU A 51 28.94 -28.97 52.65
CA LEU A 51 29.45 -27.61 52.86
C LEU A 51 30.96 -27.58 53.14
N ASP A 52 31.72 -28.54 52.59
CA ASP A 52 33.16 -28.61 52.79
C ASP A 52 33.88 -27.37 52.24
N GLY A 53 34.74 -26.77 53.05
CA GLY A 53 35.46 -25.53 52.71
C GLY A 53 34.59 -24.26 52.64
N PHE A 54 33.27 -24.35 52.85
CA PHE A 54 32.42 -23.18 53.02
C PHE A 54 32.63 -22.55 54.40
N ARG A 55 31.95 -21.44 54.66
CA ARG A 55 32.01 -20.72 55.94
C ARG A 55 31.50 -21.58 57.08
N ASP A 56 32.24 -21.66 58.17
CA ASP A 56 31.88 -22.35 59.41
C ASP A 56 31.35 -21.41 60.49
N ASP A 57 31.40 -20.09 60.24
CA ASP A 57 30.96 -19.02 61.14
C ASP A 57 29.49 -18.58 60.94
N VAL A 58 28.73 -19.28 60.10
CA VAL A 58 27.35 -18.94 59.74
C VAL A 58 26.41 -20.14 59.87
N GLU A 59 25.15 -19.87 60.22
CA GLU A 59 24.09 -20.87 60.24
C GLU A 59 23.43 -20.99 58.85
N TYR A 60 23.40 -22.21 58.33
CA TYR A 60 22.79 -22.53 57.04
C TYR A 60 21.35 -23.02 57.21
N THR A 61 20.50 -22.65 56.27
CA THR A 61 19.11 -23.11 56.20
C THR A 61 18.76 -23.61 54.80
N LEU A 62 17.94 -24.64 54.75
CA LEU A 62 17.26 -25.13 53.55
C LEU A 62 15.97 -24.32 53.35
N ASP A 63 15.93 -23.54 52.27
CA ASP A 63 14.72 -22.87 51.79
C ASP A 63 14.01 -23.79 50.79
N LEU A 64 12.81 -24.26 51.16
CA LEU A 64 11.99 -25.20 50.38
C LEU A 64 10.56 -24.67 50.29
N GLY A 65 10.23 -24.02 49.17
CA GLY A 65 8.97 -23.30 49.00
C GLY A 65 8.83 -22.18 50.03
N ASP A 66 7.80 -22.27 50.88
CA ASP A 66 7.55 -21.33 51.99
C ASP A 66 8.26 -21.71 53.30
N ARG A 67 8.82 -22.92 53.38
CA ARG A 67 9.48 -23.46 54.58
C ARG A 67 10.96 -23.11 54.58
N ARG A 68 11.45 -22.76 55.77
CA ARG A 68 12.87 -22.62 56.06
C ARG A 68 13.24 -23.60 57.16
N ILE A 69 14.17 -24.49 56.87
CA ILE A 69 14.56 -25.60 57.76
C ILE A 69 16.03 -25.44 58.09
N GLU A 70 16.40 -25.41 59.37
CA GLU A 70 17.79 -25.32 59.79
C GLU A 70 18.55 -26.62 59.47
N LEU A 71 19.79 -26.47 58.99
CA LEU A 71 20.68 -27.60 58.74
C LEU A 71 21.31 -28.06 60.05
N ARG A 72 21.35 -29.37 60.28
CA ARG A 72 22.04 -29.97 61.44
C ARG A 72 23.42 -30.40 61.00
N ARG A 73 24.46 -30.06 61.77
CA ARG A 73 25.81 -30.58 61.52
C ARG A 73 25.87 -32.07 61.82
N HIS A 74 26.58 -32.81 60.99
CA HIS A 74 26.90 -34.20 61.28
C HIS A 74 27.94 -34.31 62.40
N ASP A 75 27.74 -35.30 63.25
CA ASP A 75 28.70 -35.81 64.23
C ASP A 75 28.97 -37.30 63.96
N GLU A 76 29.92 -37.91 64.69
CA GLU A 76 30.26 -39.32 64.51
C GLU A 76 29.06 -40.25 64.67
N THR A 77 28.10 -39.92 65.55
CA THR A 77 26.94 -40.75 65.85
C THR A 77 25.91 -40.73 64.73
N THR A 78 25.59 -39.53 64.22
CA THR A 78 24.67 -39.30 63.13
C THR A 78 25.24 -39.82 61.81
N LEU A 79 26.54 -39.67 61.55
CA LEU A 79 27.19 -40.28 60.38
C LEU A 79 27.13 -41.81 60.43
N ALA A 80 27.45 -42.42 61.57
CA ALA A 80 27.37 -43.88 61.73
C ALA A 80 25.92 -44.39 61.64
N GLN A 81 24.94 -43.61 62.10
CA GLN A 81 23.53 -43.94 61.94
C GLN A 81 23.12 -43.90 60.46
N HIS A 82 23.31 -42.77 59.78
CA HIS A 82 22.85 -42.62 58.40
C HIS A 82 23.61 -43.52 57.42
N ARG A 83 24.89 -43.85 57.66
CA ARG A 83 25.61 -44.89 56.90
C ARG A 83 25.07 -46.30 57.09
N ARG A 84 24.39 -46.57 58.21
CA ARG A 84 23.67 -47.84 58.40
C ARG A 84 22.35 -47.85 57.64
N GLU A 85 21.63 -46.74 57.63
CA GLU A 85 20.34 -46.57 56.97
C GLU A 85 20.47 -46.51 55.44
N VAL A 86 21.48 -45.81 54.92
CA VAL A 86 21.71 -45.61 53.48
C VAL A 86 23.11 -46.13 53.13
N PRO A 87 23.22 -47.36 52.58
CA PRO A 87 24.52 -47.99 52.28
C PRO A 87 25.44 -47.15 51.39
N LEU A 88 24.87 -46.35 50.46
CA LEU A 88 25.61 -45.42 49.58
C LEU A 88 26.53 -44.47 50.37
N LEU A 89 26.11 -44.00 51.54
CA LEU A 89 26.86 -43.02 52.33
C LEU A 89 28.17 -43.59 52.91
N ARG A 90 28.35 -44.92 52.90
CA ARG A 90 29.61 -45.57 53.35
C ARG A 90 30.77 -45.29 52.40
N SER A 91 30.46 -45.05 51.13
CA SER A 91 31.45 -44.78 50.08
C SER A 91 31.77 -43.28 49.94
N ILE A 92 31.10 -42.42 50.70
CA ILE A 92 31.28 -40.97 50.66
C ILE A 92 32.17 -40.54 51.84
N PRO A 93 33.25 -39.77 51.61
CA PRO A 93 34.11 -39.29 52.70
C PRO A 93 33.37 -38.41 53.71
N ASP A 94 33.78 -38.46 54.98
CA ASP A 94 33.18 -37.65 56.06
C ASP A 94 33.21 -36.15 55.75
N ALA A 95 34.25 -35.69 55.07
CA ALA A 95 34.39 -34.30 54.65
C ALA A 95 33.24 -33.83 53.74
N GLU A 96 32.63 -34.74 52.97
CA GLU A 96 31.54 -34.44 52.02
C GLU A 96 30.14 -34.61 52.65
N LEU A 97 30.05 -35.04 53.91
CA LEU A 97 28.80 -35.18 54.68
C LEU A 97 28.84 -34.24 55.89
N THR A 98 28.81 -32.93 55.64
CA THR A 98 28.99 -31.95 56.73
C THR A 98 27.70 -31.65 57.49
N HIS A 99 26.56 -31.59 56.80
CA HIS A 99 25.25 -31.30 57.39
C HIS A 99 24.17 -32.23 56.86
N TYR A 100 23.05 -32.33 57.57
CA TYR A 100 21.86 -33.03 57.11
C TYR A 100 20.56 -32.34 57.54
N VAL A 101 19.48 -32.67 56.83
CA VAL A 101 18.11 -32.32 57.18
C VAL A 101 17.25 -33.60 57.13
N PRO A 102 16.75 -34.10 58.27
CA PRO A 102 15.93 -35.31 58.30
C PRO A 102 14.49 -35.04 57.85
N ASP A 103 13.84 -36.07 57.30
CA ASP A 103 12.39 -36.10 57.02
C ASP A 103 11.85 -34.93 56.18
N VAL A 104 12.65 -34.43 55.23
CA VAL A 104 12.23 -33.37 54.31
C VAL A 104 11.09 -33.90 53.45
N SER A 105 9.93 -33.27 53.55
CA SER A 105 8.75 -33.63 52.75
C SER A 105 8.82 -32.96 51.40
N LEU A 106 9.06 -33.74 50.35
CA LEU A 106 9.17 -33.29 48.96
C LEU A 106 8.01 -33.87 48.13
N PRO A 107 7.57 -33.20 47.05
CA PRO A 107 6.48 -33.72 46.21
C PRO A 107 6.88 -35.04 45.55
N GLY A 108 6.00 -36.04 45.62
CA GLY A 108 6.19 -37.35 44.97
C GLY A 108 5.71 -37.40 43.51
N ASP A 109 5.21 -36.28 42.98
CA ASP A 109 4.56 -36.19 41.66
C ASP A 109 5.04 -35.02 40.79
N ALA A 110 5.82 -34.07 41.34
CA ALA A 110 6.34 -32.92 40.60
C ALA A 110 7.79 -32.60 40.98
N PRO A 111 8.57 -32.02 40.05
CA PRO A 111 9.85 -31.40 40.38
C PRO A 111 9.68 -30.22 41.35
N GLN A 112 10.65 -30.00 42.24
CA GLN A 112 10.69 -28.80 43.08
C GLN A 112 12.12 -28.31 43.27
N SER A 113 12.37 -27.02 43.04
CA SER A 113 13.67 -26.43 43.34
C SER A 113 13.78 -26.02 44.81
N TYR A 114 14.97 -26.09 45.39
CA TYR A 114 15.26 -25.63 46.74
C TYR A 114 16.69 -25.09 46.86
N THR A 115 16.93 -24.26 47.87
CA THR A 115 18.23 -23.59 48.05
C THR A 115 18.76 -23.74 49.46
N VAL A 116 20.08 -23.86 49.61
CA VAL A 116 20.78 -23.78 50.90
C VAL A 116 21.39 -22.39 51.00
N SER A 117 21.00 -21.63 52.02
CA SER A 117 21.37 -20.22 52.17
C SER A 117 21.71 -19.87 53.61
N TYR A 118 22.45 -18.78 53.80
CA TYR A 118 22.75 -18.22 55.12
C TYR A 118 22.42 -16.72 55.16
N ALA A 119 22.13 -16.21 56.36
CA ALA A 119 21.81 -14.80 56.56
C ALA A 119 23.05 -13.92 56.41
N ILE A 120 22.90 -12.73 55.80
CA ILE A 120 23.96 -11.72 55.76
C ILE A 120 23.78 -10.78 56.97
N PRO A 121 24.72 -10.74 57.93
CA PRO A 121 24.58 -9.93 59.14
C PRO A 121 24.26 -8.46 58.87
N GLY A 122 23.30 -7.90 59.62
CA GLY A 122 22.89 -6.50 59.49
C GLY A 122 22.01 -6.18 58.27
N THR A 123 21.55 -7.20 57.53
CA THR A 123 20.66 -7.02 56.37
C THR A 123 19.53 -8.06 56.36
N GLU A 124 18.48 -7.80 55.58
CA GLU A 124 17.41 -8.77 55.29
C GLU A 124 17.77 -9.77 54.17
N MET A 125 18.97 -9.63 53.59
CA MET A 125 19.44 -10.41 52.45
C MET A 125 20.09 -11.72 52.87
N ARG A 126 20.13 -12.68 51.94
CA ARG A 126 20.81 -13.96 52.12
C ARG A 126 21.81 -14.20 51.00
N ALA A 127 22.76 -15.09 51.25
CA ALA A 127 23.69 -15.59 50.24
C ALA A 127 23.43 -17.08 50.01
N LEU A 128 23.56 -17.53 48.76
CA LEU A 128 23.45 -18.95 48.45
C LEU A 128 24.76 -19.66 48.76
N ALA A 129 24.65 -20.77 49.48
CA ALA A 129 25.72 -21.75 49.61
C ALA A 129 25.60 -22.78 48.48
N LEU A 130 24.42 -23.40 48.35
CA LEU A 130 24.10 -24.41 47.35
C LEU A 130 22.64 -24.25 46.87
N ALA A 131 22.29 -24.95 45.80
CA ALA A 131 20.91 -25.07 45.32
C ALA A 131 20.74 -26.42 44.64
N ALA A 132 19.50 -26.90 44.50
CA ALA A 132 19.23 -28.17 43.84
C ALA A 132 17.78 -28.26 43.34
N ILE A 133 17.52 -29.30 42.55
CA ILE A 133 16.19 -29.62 42.03
C ILE A 133 15.85 -31.04 42.46
N HIS A 134 14.78 -31.15 43.23
CA HIS A 134 14.14 -32.41 43.53
C HIS A 134 13.42 -32.93 42.29
N ILE A 135 13.69 -34.19 41.94
CA ILE A 135 12.88 -34.97 41.01
C ILE A 135 12.25 -36.14 41.77
N PRO A 136 10.95 -36.41 41.61
CA PRO A 136 10.31 -37.56 42.21
C PRO A 136 11.03 -38.86 41.87
N GLU A 137 11.21 -39.73 42.87
CA GLU A 137 11.90 -41.01 42.68
C GLU A 137 11.32 -41.87 41.52
N PRO A 138 9.98 -42.00 41.35
CA PRO A 138 9.42 -42.76 40.23
C PRO A 138 9.86 -42.26 38.87
N ALA A 139 10.08 -40.95 38.72
CA ALA A 139 10.53 -40.35 37.48
C ALA A 139 12.01 -40.61 37.20
N ILE A 140 12.86 -40.64 38.24
CA ILE A 140 14.27 -41.02 38.11
C ILE A 140 14.39 -42.47 37.62
N LEU A 141 13.60 -43.38 38.22
CA LEU A 141 13.56 -44.79 37.84
C LEU A 141 13.02 -44.98 36.41
N MET A 142 12.01 -44.19 36.02
CA MET A 142 11.50 -44.20 34.65
C MET A 142 12.54 -43.70 33.63
N GLY A 143 13.24 -42.60 33.92
CA GLY A 143 14.32 -42.10 33.08
C GLY A 143 15.42 -43.14 32.89
N GLN A 144 15.79 -43.84 33.96
CA GLN A 144 16.73 -44.96 33.91
C GLN A 144 16.22 -46.12 33.03
N ALA A 145 14.94 -46.48 33.15
CA ALA A 145 14.35 -47.53 32.33
C ALA A 145 14.34 -47.16 30.83
N ILE A 146 14.17 -45.87 30.50
CA ILE A 146 14.19 -45.36 29.12
C ILE A 146 15.61 -45.34 28.57
N LYS A 147 16.57 -44.80 29.32
CA LYS A 147 17.94 -44.52 28.83
C LYS A 147 18.95 -45.64 29.08
N GLY A 148 18.61 -46.62 29.91
CA GLY A 148 19.44 -47.79 30.18
C GLY A 148 20.86 -47.41 30.64
N GLN A 149 21.89 -48.01 30.03
CA GLN A 149 23.30 -47.72 30.35
C GLN A 149 23.72 -46.28 30.05
N SER A 150 23.02 -45.60 29.14
CA SER A 150 23.30 -44.22 28.81
C SER A 150 22.74 -43.26 29.85
N TYR A 151 21.88 -43.71 30.78
CA TYR A 151 21.29 -42.82 31.78
C TYR A 151 22.35 -42.17 32.65
N GLY A 152 22.39 -40.85 32.54
CA GLY A 152 23.47 -40.00 33.00
C GLY A 152 23.15 -39.20 34.25
N VAL A 153 21.93 -39.26 34.78
CA VAL A 153 21.60 -38.53 36.03
C VAL A 153 22.56 -38.96 37.14
N HIS A 154 23.23 -37.98 37.74
CA HIS A 154 24.32 -38.14 38.70
C HIS A 154 25.57 -38.88 38.17
N ALA A 155 25.84 -38.89 36.85
CA ALA A 155 27.02 -39.55 36.24
C ALA A 155 28.36 -39.07 36.81
N THR A 156 28.47 -37.78 37.00
CA THR A 156 29.64 -37.09 37.56
C THR A 156 29.86 -37.47 39.02
N ARG A 157 28.78 -37.52 39.80
CA ARG A 157 28.78 -38.01 41.19
C ARG A 157 29.19 -39.48 41.26
N ARG A 158 28.72 -40.32 40.32
CA ARG A 158 29.17 -41.72 40.19
C ARG A 158 30.67 -41.82 39.94
N ALA A 159 31.19 -41.01 39.02
CA ALA A 159 32.63 -40.95 38.74
C ALA A 159 33.44 -40.44 39.94
N LYS A 160 32.96 -39.40 40.65
CA LYS A 160 33.59 -38.80 41.83
C LYS A 160 33.77 -39.80 42.97
N TYR A 161 32.76 -40.64 43.23
CA TYR A 161 32.76 -41.60 44.34
C TYR A 161 33.04 -43.05 43.92
N GLY A 162 33.39 -43.29 42.65
CA GLY A 162 33.81 -44.61 42.17
C GLY A 162 32.69 -45.65 42.04
N PHE A 163 31.44 -45.23 41.83
CA PHE A 163 30.30 -46.15 41.67
C PHE A 163 30.22 -46.70 40.24
N ASN A 164 30.37 -48.01 40.07
CA ASN A 164 30.14 -48.71 38.80
C ASN A 164 28.75 -49.37 38.80
N PHE A 165 27.90 -49.02 37.83
CA PHE A 165 26.59 -49.65 37.68
C PHE A 165 26.68 -50.89 36.79
N VAL A 166 26.28 -52.05 37.30
CA VAL A 166 25.98 -53.23 36.47
C VAL A 166 24.48 -53.19 36.16
N PRO A 167 24.05 -52.96 34.91
CA PRO A 167 22.63 -52.92 34.61
C PRO A 167 21.99 -54.28 34.84
N ALA A 168 20.86 -54.27 35.54
CA ALA A 168 19.93 -55.38 35.54
C ALA A 168 19.56 -55.66 34.07
N ARG A 169 20.04 -56.79 33.53
CA ARG A 169 19.63 -57.26 32.21
C ARG A 169 18.12 -57.49 32.24
N SER A 170 17.47 -56.89 31.25
CA SER A 170 16.04 -56.82 31.03
C SER A 170 15.30 -58.15 31.19
N GLY A 171 14.19 -58.10 31.93
CA GLY A 171 13.01 -58.92 31.69
C GLY A 171 12.90 -60.20 32.49
N GLY A 172 12.45 -60.09 33.75
CA GLY A 172 11.93 -61.22 34.50
C GLY A 172 12.26 -61.14 35.98
N LEU A 173 11.23 -61.25 36.80
CA LEU A 173 11.32 -61.61 38.22
C LEU A 173 12.37 -62.72 38.40
N HIS A 174 13.53 -62.45 38.99
CA HIS A 174 14.31 -63.41 39.80
C HIS A 174 15.53 -62.75 40.45
N VAL A 175 15.55 -62.85 41.78
CA VAL A 175 16.74 -62.77 42.63
C VAL A 175 17.76 -63.82 42.16
N LEU A 176 19.00 -63.41 41.89
CA LEU A 176 20.16 -64.28 42.03
C LEU A 176 21.31 -63.50 42.67
N ALA A 177 21.65 -63.94 43.88
CA ALA A 177 22.86 -63.58 44.60
C ALA A 177 24.11 -63.98 43.81
N GLY A 178 25.12 -63.12 43.81
CA GLY A 178 26.41 -63.36 43.14
C GLY A 178 27.45 -62.30 43.47
N SER A 179 27.95 -62.35 44.71
CA SER A 179 29.27 -61.89 45.18
C SER A 179 30.03 -60.78 44.42
N SER A 180 30.02 -59.57 44.97
CA SER A 180 31.26 -58.86 45.31
C SER A 180 31.01 -58.02 46.57
N ALA A 181 31.78 -58.29 47.62
CA ALA A 181 31.86 -57.43 48.79
C ALA A 181 32.38 -56.04 48.37
N ASP A 182 31.81 -55.01 49.00
CA ASP A 182 32.11 -53.58 48.89
C ASP A 182 31.59 -52.84 47.63
N GLY A 183 30.34 -52.34 47.71
CA GLY A 183 29.91 -51.16 46.95
C GLY A 183 28.65 -51.25 46.07
N ASP A 184 27.75 -52.22 46.28
CA ASP A 184 26.53 -52.35 45.47
C ASP A 184 25.50 -51.25 45.83
N VAL A 185 25.41 -50.20 45.01
CA VAL A 185 24.40 -49.14 45.16
C VAL A 185 23.08 -49.66 44.59
N SER A 186 22.19 -50.14 45.46
CA SER A 186 20.94 -50.79 45.06
C SER A 186 19.89 -49.85 44.43
N ASN A 187 20.01 -48.52 44.61
CA ASN A 187 19.06 -47.56 44.05
C ASN A 187 19.76 -46.26 43.58
N ILE A 188 19.65 -45.93 42.30
CA ILE A 188 20.26 -44.72 41.73
C ILE A 188 19.63 -43.44 42.30
N SER A 189 18.39 -43.51 42.82
CA SER A 189 17.71 -42.38 43.45
C SER A 189 18.37 -41.97 44.76
N ASP A 190 19.13 -42.84 45.43
CA ASP A 190 19.84 -42.52 46.68
C ASP A 190 20.92 -41.45 46.45
N LEU A 191 21.45 -41.34 45.22
CA LEU A 191 22.36 -40.24 44.86
C LEU A 191 21.68 -38.88 44.97
N SER A 192 20.35 -38.79 44.82
CA SER A 192 19.59 -37.53 44.98
C SER A 192 19.49 -37.05 46.43
N LEU A 193 19.93 -37.86 47.41
CA LEU A 193 19.95 -37.49 48.82
C LEU A 193 21.13 -36.55 49.16
N ILE A 194 22.15 -36.47 48.30
CA ILE A 194 23.33 -35.62 48.52
C ILE A 194 23.14 -34.31 47.75
N VAL A 195 23.47 -33.19 48.39
CA VAL A 195 23.43 -31.86 47.78
C VAL A 195 24.84 -31.27 47.81
N GLU A 196 25.37 -30.96 46.62
CA GLU A 196 26.72 -30.41 46.45
C GLU A 196 26.75 -29.35 45.33
N GLU A 197 27.93 -28.81 45.00
CA GLU A 197 28.08 -27.70 44.05
C GLU A 197 27.62 -28.04 42.62
N GLU A 198 27.61 -29.32 42.27
CA GLU A 198 27.06 -29.77 41.00
C GLU A 198 25.54 -29.60 40.93
N ASP A 199 24.83 -29.79 42.03
CA ASP A 199 23.38 -29.54 42.05
C ASP A 199 23.06 -28.06 41.90
N ALA A 200 23.95 -27.20 42.41
CA ALA A 200 23.83 -25.75 42.23
C ALA A 200 24.03 -25.36 40.76
N ALA A 201 24.95 -26.04 40.06
CA ALA A 201 25.13 -25.89 38.61
C ALA A 201 23.89 -26.37 37.83
N ARG A 202 23.34 -27.55 38.16
CA ARG A 202 22.09 -28.07 37.58
C ARG A 202 20.93 -27.10 37.80
N TYR A 203 20.80 -26.56 39.01
CA TYR A 203 19.77 -25.59 39.36
C TYR A 203 19.81 -24.36 38.44
N LEU A 204 20.98 -23.75 38.20
CA LEU A 204 21.08 -22.57 37.34
C LEU A 204 20.64 -22.86 35.90
N VAL A 205 21.10 -23.98 35.35
CA VAL A 205 20.86 -24.32 33.93
C VAL A 205 19.41 -24.76 33.71
N PHE A 206 18.84 -25.52 34.65
CA PHE A 206 17.48 -26.04 34.52
C PHE A 206 16.40 -24.96 34.61
N HIS A 207 16.70 -23.79 35.18
CA HIS A 207 15.79 -22.63 35.14
C HIS A 207 15.70 -21.97 33.76
N HIS A 208 16.51 -22.40 32.78
CA HIS A 208 16.35 -21.98 31.39
C HIS A 208 14.99 -22.46 30.85
N PRO A 209 14.13 -21.61 30.28
CA PRO A 209 12.77 -21.95 29.85
C PRO A 209 12.65 -23.09 28.83
N ASP A 210 13.67 -23.27 27.98
CA ASP A 210 13.70 -24.42 27.06
C ASP A 210 14.12 -25.74 27.74
N ILE A 211 14.70 -25.68 28.95
CA ILE A 211 15.15 -26.83 29.73
C ILE A 211 14.18 -27.13 30.88
N LEU A 212 13.55 -26.12 31.49
CA LEU A 212 12.68 -26.25 32.65
C LEU A 212 11.51 -27.19 32.39
N ALA A 213 11.26 -28.14 33.30
CA ALA A 213 10.10 -29.05 33.31
C ALA A 213 9.33 -28.98 34.62
N LEU A 214 7.99 -29.01 34.53
CA LEU A 214 7.14 -29.33 35.68
C LEU A 214 6.61 -30.78 35.66
N ASP A 215 6.79 -31.51 34.56
CA ASP A 215 6.56 -32.96 34.51
C ASP A 215 7.80 -33.70 35.01
N GLY A 216 7.62 -34.56 36.02
CA GLY A 216 8.74 -35.29 36.64
C GLY A 216 9.52 -36.17 35.66
N ASN A 217 8.85 -36.86 34.75
CA ASN A 217 9.50 -37.79 33.82
C ASN A 217 10.33 -37.04 32.78
N VAL A 218 9.78 -35.95 32.24
CA VAL A 218 10.49 -35.08 31.31
C VAL A 218 11.66 -34.39 32.02
N ALA A 219 11.49 -33.96 33.28
CA ALA A 219 12.57 -33.39 34.09
C ALA A 219 13.75 -34.36 34.26
N ALA A 220 13.48 -35.64 34.53
CA ALA A 220 14.50 -36.67 34.70
C ALA A 220 15.33 -36.88 33.41
N LEU A 221 14.66 -36.90 32.25
CA LEU A 221 15.33 -37.00 30.95
C LEU A 221 16.17 -35.75 30.61
N LEU A 222 15.76 -34.57 31.06
CA LEU A 222 16.53 -33.34 30.84
C LEU A 222 17.76 -33.26 31.74
N LEU A 223 17.63 -33.61 33.01
CA LEU A 223 18.79 -33.70 33.92
C LEU A 223 19.80 -34.74 33.44
N HIS A 224 19.35 -35.83 32.81
CA HIS A 224 20.24 -36.77 32.16
C HIS A 224 21.14 -36.08 31.12
N HIS A 225 20.58 -35.23 30.25
CA HIS A 225 21.36 -34.50 29.24
C HIS A 225 22.29 -33.48 29.86
N LEU A 226 21.86 -32.80 30.92
CA LEU A 226 22.70 -31.87 31.68
C LEU A 226 23.94 -32.56 32.23
N ASP A 227 23.80 -33.77 32.77
CA ASP A 227 24.92 -34.54 33.33
C ASP A 227 25.75 -35.27 32.27
N ALA A 228 25.18 -35.58 31.11
CA ALA A 228 25.92 -36.11 29.97
C ALA A 228 26.96 -35.09 29.42
N GLN A 229 26.75 -33.78 29.64
CA GLN A 229 27.70 -32.70 29.33
C GLN A 229 28.73 -32.51 30.47
N SER A 230 29.28 -33.61 30.97
CA SER A 230 30.00 -33.65 32.25
C SER A 230 31.20 -32.71 32.34
N VAL A 231 31.86 -32.33 31.24
CA VAL A 231 33.02 -31.43 31.27
C VAL A 231 32.60 -29.99 31.57
N GLU A 232 31.66 -29.43 30.80
CA GLU A 232 31.20 -28.05 31.00
C GLU A 232 30.42 -27.90 32.31
N MET A 233 29.62 -28.90 32.66
CA MET A 233 28.92 -28.92 33.95
C MET A 233 29.91 -28.96 35.13
N GLN A 234 31.00 -29.73 35.03
CA GLN A 234 32.07 -29.73 36.04
C GLN A 234 32.80 -28.39 36.11
N ILE A 235 33.03 -27.70 34.99
CA ILE A 235 33.64 -26.37 34.99
C ILE A 235 32.76 -25.39 35.77
N LEU A 236 31.44 -25.40 35.51
CA LEU A 236 30.48 -24.58 36.25
C LEU A 236 30.42 -24.94 37.74
N ALA A 237 30.36 -26.23 38.08
CA ALA A 237 30.35 -26.70 39.46
C ALA A 237 31.64 -26.33 40.22
N ARG A 238 32.82 -26.47 39.59
CA ARG A 238 34.11 -26.05 40.18
C ARG A 238 34.19 -24.54 40.35
N LEU A 239 33.61 -23.77 39.43
CA LEU A 239 33.54 -22.31 39.55
C LEU A 239 32.66 -21.91 40.74
N ILE A 240 31.49 -22.54 40.89
CA ILE A 240 30.61 -22.38 42.05
C ILE A 240 31.34 -22.73 43.34
N ALA A 241 32.04 -23.88 43.39
CA ALA A 241 32.83 -24.30 44.54
C ALA A 241 33.93 -23.29 44.89
N ARG A 242 34.71 -22.85 43.89
CA ARG A 242 35.77 -21.85 44.09
C ARG A 242 35.24 -20.56 44.70
N LEU A 243 34.12 -20.07 44.17
CA LEU A 243 33.49 -18.83 44.59
C LEU A 243 32.76 -18.96 45.94
N GLY A 244 32.17 -20.12 46.23
CA GLY A 244 31.52 -20.41 47.52
C GLY A 244 32.50 -20.59 48.69
N ARG A 245 33.73 -21.05 48.40
CA ARG A 245 34.79 -21.31 49.40
C ARG A 245 35.75 -20.13 49.61
N ALA A 246 35.54 -18.99 48.94
CA ALA A 246 36.44 -17.83 49.05
C ALA A 246 36.42 -17.24 50.48
N ARG A 247 37.49 -17.51 51.24
CA ARG A 247 37.58 -17.30 52.70
C ARG A 247 38.07 -15.92 53.17
N ASN A 248 38.17 -14.89 52.32
CA ASN A 248 38.77 -13.62 52.75
C ASN A 248 37.85 -12.84 53.72
N PRO A 249 38.23 -12.64 55.00
CA PRO A 249 37.45 -11.86 55.97
C PRO A 249 37.62 -10.34 55.78
N ASP A 250 38.71 -9.91 55.14
CA ASP A 250 39.13 -8.50 55.05
C ASP A 250 38.79 -7.81 53.72
N GLU A 251 38.40 -8.56 52.69
CA GLU A 251 37.68 -7.97 51.57
C GLU A 251 36.21 -7.95 51.94
N SER A 252 35.67 -6.75 52.15
CA SER A 252 34.26 -6.44 52.41
C SER A 252 33.29 -7.60 52.06
N PRO A 253 32.33 -7.97 52.93
CA PRO A 253 31.35 -9.06 52.70
C PRO A 253 30.51 -8.92 51.40
N THR A 254 30.77 -7.88 50.61
CA THR A 254 30.26 -7.61 49.29
C THR A 254 30.91 -8.41 48.13
N ARG A 255 32.02 -9.16 48.32
CA ARG A 255 32.81 -9.78 47.21
C ARG A 255 32.96 -11.32 47.15
N THR A 256 32.46 -12.13 48.09
CA THR A 256 32.97 -13.52 48.29
C THR A 256 31.96 -14.69 48.11
N SER A 257 30.88 -14.57 47.33
CA SER A 257 29.94 -15.68 47.04
C SER A 257 29.59 -15.78 45.54
N TRP A 258 29.24 -16.99 45.06
CA TRP A 258 28.80 -17.24 43.68
C TRP A 258 27.40 -16.69 43.37
N ALA A 259 26.60 -16.39 44.39
CA ALA A 259 25.28 -15.80 44.25
C ALA A 259 24.93 -14.94 45.48
N ARG A 260 24.95 -13.62 45.31
CA ARG A 260 24.85 -12.65 46.40
C ARG A 260 23.53 -11.91 46.40
N GLY A 261 22.87 -11.81 47.56
CA GLY A 261 21.75 -10.89 47.75
C GLY A 261 22.14 -9.44 47.41
N THR A 262 21.37 -8.80 46.53
CA THR A 262 21.51 -7.39 46.15
C THR A 262 20.13 -6.73 46.11
N TYR A 263 20.03 -5.51 46.62
CA TYR A 263 18.78 -4.76 46.59
C TYR A 263 18.31 -4.46 45.17
N LEU A 264 17.01 -4.61 44.95
CA LEU A 264 16.35 -4.12 43.75
C LEU A 264 16.28 -2.60 43.80
N LEU A 265 16.77 -1.96 42.75
CA LEU A 265 16.75 -0.51 42.59
C LEU A 265 15.73 -0.12 41.52
N ASP A 266 15.01 0.98 41.74
CA ASP A 266 14.20 1.63 40.71
C ASP A 266 15.11 2.35 39.69
N PRO A 267 14.57 2.85 38.56
CA PRO A 267 15.35 3.59 37.57
C PRO A 267 16.10 4.83 38.13
N ASP A 268 15.67 5.36 39.27
CA ASP A 268 16.29 6.50 39.95
C ASP A 268 17.33 6.07 41.01
N GLY A 269 17.64 4.77 41.09
CA GLY A 269 18.63 4.20 42.00
C GLY A 269 18.14 4.02 43.45
N LYS A 270 16.84 4.13 43.72
CA LYS A 270 16.27 3.95 45.07
C LYS A 270 15.83 2.51 45.29
N LYS A 271 15.94 2.04 46.53
CA LYS A 271 15.51 0.69 46.91
C LYS A 271 14.00 0.53 46.75
N VAL A 272 13.57 -0.53 46.07
CA VAL A 272 12.15 -0.84 45.89
C VAL A 272 11.59 -1.53 47.14
N PRO A 273 10.55 -0.98 47.80
CA PRO A 273 9.97 -1.62 48.98
C PRO A 273 9.18 -2.90 48.62
N GLN A 274 9.20 -3.87 49.51
CA GLN A 274 8.24 -4.97 49.48
C GLN A 274 6.85 -4.42 49.80
N THR A 275 5.82 -4.92 49.13
CA THR A 275 4.46 -4.39 49.26
C THR A 275 3.45 -5.50 49.48
N ASN A 276 2.45 -5.23 50.32
CA ASN A 276 1.25 -6.04 50.52
C ASN A 276 0.40 -6.10 49.24
N GLU A 277 -0.63 -6.95 49.24
CA GLU A 277 -1.59 -7.09 48.13
C GLU A 277 -2.27 -5.76 47.74
N ASP A 278 -2.44 -4.86 48.71
CA ASP A 278 -3.02 -3.52 48.53
C ASP A 278 -2.01 -2.44 48.07
N GLY A 279 -0.74 -2.81 47.92
CA GLY A 279 0.33 -1.90 47.52
C GLY A 279 1.01 -1.11 48.66
N SER A 280 0.60 -1.31 49.92
CA SER A 280 1.25 -0.71 51.08
C SER A 280 2.61 -1.36 51.39
N PRO A 281 3.64 -0.64 51.85
CA PRO A 281 4.95 -1.22 52.13
C PRO A 281 4.92 -2.15 53.35
N ILE A 282 5.57 -3.31 53.24
CA ILE A 282 5.77 -4.24 54.36
C ILE A 282 6.81 -3.64 55.31
N LEU A 283 6.51 -3.59 56.61
CA LEU A 283 7.39 -3.04 57.63
C LEU A 283 8.02 -4.17 58.47
N VAL A 284 9.34 -4.14 58.62
CA VAL A 284 10.14 -5.00 59.52
C VAL A 284 10.89 -4.07 60.47
N ASP A 285 10.71 -4.26 61.78
CA ASP A 285 11.27 -3.39 62.83
C ASP A 285 10.99 -1.88 62.62
N GLY A 286 9.80 -1.55 62.13
CA GLY A 286 9.36 -0.17 61.87
C GLY A 286 9.98 0.49 60.62
N LYS A 287 10.75 -0.26 59.81
CA LYS A 287 11.33 0.20 58.54
C LYS A 287 10.77 -0.60 57.36
N PRO A 288 10.68 -0.03 56.15
CA PRO A 288 10.29 -0.80 54.97
C PRO A 288 11.27 -1.94 54.72
N ALA A 289 10.74 -3.15 54.56
CA ALA A 289 11.48 -4.25 53.96
C ALA A 289 11.68 -3.95 52.48
N TYR A 290 12.88 -4.20 51.94
CA TYR A 290 13.20 -3.93 50.54
C TYR A 290 13.29 -5.22 49.73
N GLN A 291 12.96 -5.11 48.45
CA GLN A 291 13.09 -6.21 47.50
C GLN A 291 14.57 -6.43 47.19
N TRP A 292 14.98 -7.69 47.03
CA TRP A 292 16.35 -8.07 46.71
C TRP A 292 16.37 -9.36 45.90
N TYR A 293 17.49 -9.64 45.23
CA TYR A 293 17.68 -10.80 44.34
C TYR A 293 19.09 -11.36 44.43
N TYR A 294 19.32 -12.56 43.88
CA TYR A 294 20.66 -13.14 43.75
C TYR A 294 21.36 -12.60 42.51
N ALA A 295 22.39 -11.79 42.71
CA ALA A 295 23.30 -11.35 41.66
C ALA A 295 24.41 -12.39 41.49
N PHE A 296 24.66 -12.79 40.23
CA PHE A 296 25.69 -13.75 39.87
C PHE A 296 26.87 -13.05 39.19
N PRO A 297 28.12 -13.44 39.46
CA PRO A 297 29.30 -12.88 38.78
C PRO A 297 29.29 -13.13 37.26
N PRO A 298 29.88 -12.23 36.43
CA PRO A 298 29.95 -12.41 34.98
C PRO A 298 30.62 -13.71 34.51
N GLU A 299 31.56 -14.24 35.30
CA GLU A 299 32.20 -15.54 35.03
C GLU A 299 31.23 -16.72 35.16
N VAL A 300 30.25 -16.63 36.08
CA VAL A 300 29.17 -17.63 36.20
C VAL A 300 28.23 -17.54 34.99
N MET A 301 27.92 -16.34 34.49
CA MET A 301 27.09 -16.17 33.28
C MET A 301 27.67 -16.87 32.06
N ARG A 302 28.97 -16.66 31.80
CA ARG A 302 29.65 -17.29 30.66
C ARG A 302 29.63 -18.83 30.77
N ALA A 303 29.94 -19.36 31.96
CA ALA A 303 29.93 -20.80 32.19
C ALA A 303 28.53 -21.42 32.03
N VAL A 304 27.47 -20.74 32.48
CA VAL A 304 26.08 -21.19 32.27
C VAL A 304 25.72 -21.21 30.78
N SER A 305 26.13 -20.18 30.02
CA SER A 305 25.90 -20.09 28.56
C SER A 305 26.44 -21.32 27.82
N ASP A 306 27.69 -21.70 28.08
CA ASP A 306 28.35 -22.83 27.43
C ASP A 306 27.61 -24.15 27.68
N VAL A 307 27.12 -24.35 28.91
CA VAL A 307 26.36 -25.54 29.29
C VAL A 307 24.99 -25.55 28.60
N VAL A 308 24.26 -24.43 28.60
CA VAL A 308 22.93 -24.32 27.98
C VAL A 308 22.99 -24.64 26.49
N VAL A 309 23.94 -24.07 25.74
CA VAL A 309 24.04 -24.29 24.28
C VAL A 309 24.22 -25.77 23.94
N ARG A 310 25.06 -26.47 24.71
CA ARG A 310 25.32 -27.90 24.50
C ARG A 310 24.18 -28.79 24.96
N ALA A 311 23.61 -28.48 26.12
CA ALA A 311 22.43 -29.18 26.65
C ALA A 311 21.27 -29.09 25.65
N MET A 312 21.01 -27.90 25.10
CA MET A 312 19.98 -27.69 24.08
C MET A 312 20.22 -28.54 22.84
N ARG A 313 21.45 -28.61 22.32
CA ARG A 313 21.78 -29.50 21.19
C ARG A 313 21.48 -30.97 21.52
N ALA A 314 21.93 -31.45 22.67
CA ALA A 314 21.69 -32.83 23.11
C ALA A 314 20.20 -33.15 23.31
N ILE A 315 19.44 -32.19 23.85
CA ILE A 315 17.98 -32.30 24.01
C ILE A 315 17.31 -32.45 22.65
N TYR A 316 17.66 -31.64 21.66
CA TYR A 316 17.07 -31.70 20.31
C TYR A 316 17.45 -32.93 19.50
N ASP A 317 18.58 -33.55 19.82
CA ASP A 317 19.03 -34.78 19.17
C ASP A 317 18.40 -36.04 19.82
N ASP A 318 17.61 -35.88 20.90
CA ASP A 318 17.00 -36.99 21.64
C ASP A 318 15.57 -37.30 21.19
N PRO A 319 15.32 -38.44 20.49
CA PRO A 319 13.98 -38.81 20.04
C PRO A 319 13.01 -39.11 21.20
N ASP A 320 13.48 -39.41 22.42
CA ASP A 320 12.61 -39.59 23.59
C ASP A 320 12.02 -38.27 24.09
N LEU A 321 12.59 -37.14 23.64
CA LEU A 321 12.14 -35.78 23.90
C LEU A 321 11.41 -35.15 22.71
N GLU A 322 11.36 -35.84 21.56
CA GLU A 322 10.45 -35.51 20.45
C GLU A 322 8.99 -35.69 20.91
N ASP A 323 8.09 -34.80 20.49
CA ASP A 323 6.70 -34.68 20.97
C ASP A 323 6.55 -34.36 22.48
N LYS A 324 7.64 -34.32 23.25
CA LYS A 324 7.67 -33.97 24.68
C LYS A 324 8.42 -32.67 24.98
N ARG A 325 9.23 -32.16 24.06
CA ARG A 325 10.00 -30.90 24.21
C ARG A 325 10.18 -30.14 22.92
N PHE A 326 10.33 -30.87 21.84
CA PHE A 326 10.43 -30.30 20.51
C PHE A 326 9.69 -31.19 19.52
N HIS A 327 9.40 -30.64 18.34
CA HIS A 327 8.96 -31.42 17.20
C HIS A 327 9.94 -31.22 16.07
N VAL A 328 10.31 -32.29 15.40
CA VAL A 328 10.97 -32.18 14.10
C VAL A 328 9.88 -31.92 13.08
N GLU A 329 9.72 -30.67 12.64
CA GLU A 329 9.01 -30.43 11.37
C GLU A 329 9.71 -31.27 10.31
N LYS A 330 8.97 -32.22 9.70
CA LYS A 330 9.41 -32.91 8.49
C LYS A 330 9.70 -31.83 7.46
N SER A 331 10.98 -31.48 7.33
CA SER A 331 11.48 -30.63 6.28
C SER A 331 11.15 -31.36 4.98
N ARG A 332 10.13 -30.85 4.28
CA ARG A 332 9.95 -31.05 2.86
C ARG A 332 11.18 -30.44 2.18
N SER A 333 12.23 -31.24 2.01
CA SER A 333 13.33 -30.91 1.13
C SER A 333 12.82 -30.88 -0.30
N SER A 334 12.78 -29.68 -0.88
CA SER A 334 13.11 -29.33 -2.28
C SER A 334 12.63 -30.20 -3.46
N ARG A 335 11.65 -31.09 -3.32
CA ARG A 335 10.91 -31.63 -4.47
C ARG A 335 9.50 -31.07 -4.49
N ALA A 336 9.23 -30.32 -5.55
CA ALA A 336 7.90 -30.00 -6.03
C ALA A 336 7.08 -31.29 -6.13
N GLU A 337 6.15 -31.47 -5.21
CA GLU A 337 4.93 -32.24 -5.46
C GLU A 337 3.76 -31.27 -5.38
N PRO A 338 2.66 -31.58 -6.10
CA PRO A 338 1.72 -30.59 -6.58
C PRO A 338 1.19 -29.78 -5.41
N LEU A 339 1.02 -28.49 -5.68
CA LEU A 339 0.23 -27.59 -4.85
C LEU A 339 -0.88 -28.40 -4.17
N PRO A 340 -1.05 -28.37 -2.82
CA PRO A 340 -2.36 -28.72 -2.28
C PRO A 340 -3.36 -27.96 -3.13
N ASP A 341 -4.38 -28.66 -3.67
CA ASP A 341 -5.31 -28.12 -4.67
C ASP A 341 -5.44 -26.63 -4.48
N ALA A 342 -5.09 -25.88 -5.53
CA ALA A 342 -4.96 -24.43 -5.51
C ALA A 342 -5.94 -23.88 -4.48
N PRO A 343 -5.46 -23.14 -3.44
CA PRO A 343 -6.34 -22.64 -2.37
C PRO A 343 -7.57 -22.14 -3.08
N PRO A 344 -8.78 -22.67 -2.76
CA PRO A 344 -9.94 -22.56 -3.63
C PRO A 344 -9.94 -21.15 -4.13
N LEU A 345 -9.71 -21.00 -5.46
CA LEU A 345 -9.61 -19.74 -6.16
C LEU A 345 -10.48 -18.79 -5.40
N LEU A 346 -9.87 -17.77 -4.75
CA LEU A 346 -10.55 -16.74 -3.98
C LEU A 346 -11.94 -16.64 -4.59
N GLN A 347 -12.95 -17.24 -3.95
CA GLN A 347 -14.30 -17.08 -4.43
C GLN A 347 -14.50 -15.62 -4.12
N GLY A 348 -14.24 -14.82 -5.16
CA GLY A 348 -14.44 -13.41 -5.12
C GLY A 348 -15.85 -13.21 -4.61
N PRO A 349 -16.12 -12.11 -3.90
CA PRO A 349 -17.49 -11.72 -3.69
C PRO A 349 -18.22 -11.90 -5.03
N THR A 350 -19.42 -12.48 -4.98
CA THR A 350 -20.34 -12.66 -6.11
C THR A 350 -20.80 -11.31 -6.72
N ALA A 351 -20.10 -10.23 -6.40
CA ALA A 351 -20.19 -8.90 -6.97
C ALA A 351 -18.76 -8.39 -7.27
N PRO A 352 -18.51 -7.73 -8.42
CA PRO A 352 -17.20 -7.17 -8.74
C PRO A 352 -16.76 -6.19 -7.65
N SER A 353 -15.77 -6.56 -6.84
CA SER A 353 -15.22 -5.65 -5.83
C SER A 353 -14.40 -4.56 -6.53
N ALA A 354 -14.70 -3.30 -6.24
CA ALA A 354 -13.98 -2.13 -6.78
C ALA A 354 -12.49 -2.05 -6.39
N TYR A 355 -12.04 -2.94 -5.51
CA TYR A 355 -10.72 -2.93 -4.91
C TYR A 355 -10.07 -4.31 -5.03
N THR A 356 -8.76 -4.31 -5.29
CA THR A 356 -7.87 -5.46 -5.13
C THR A 356 -7.00 -5.19 -3.91
N PHE A 357 -6.84 -6.17 -3.02
CA PHE A 357 -5.98 -6.03 -1.85
C PHE A 357 -4.85 -7.05 -1.95
N ALA A 358 -3.62 -6.60 -1.71
CA ALA A 358 -2.45 -7.46 -1.70
C ALA A 358 -1.54 -7.13 -0.51
N PRO A 359 -1.02 -8.14 0.20
CA PRO A 359 0.09 -7.96 1.12
C PRO A 359 1.37 -7.62 0.33
N LEU A 360 2.11 -6.62 0.78
CA LEU A 360 3.38 -6.21 0.14
C LEU A 360 4.57 -7.09 0.57
N ASN A 361 4.50 -7.73 1.74
CA ASN A 361 5.55 -8.56 2.31
C ASN A 361 4.94 -9.85 2.90
N GLU A 362 4.71 -10.89 2.09
CA GLU A 362 4.37 -12.22 2.62
C GLU A 362 5.64 -12.94 3.08
N ASN A 363 6.11 -12.59 4.27
CA ASN A 363 7.26 -13.28 4.85
C ASN A 363 6.85 -14.05 6.10
N TRP A 364 6.95 -15.38 6.00
CA TRP A 364 7.13 -16.28 7.14
C TRP A 364 8.50 -15.99 7.76
N THR A 365 8.59 -14.89 8.51
CA THR A 365 9.80 -14.54 9.27
C THR A 365 9.49 -14.68 10.76
N GLY A 366 10.22 -15.55 11.44
CA GLY A 366 10.13 -15.68 12.91
C GLY A 366 8.80 -16.23 13.44
N GLY A 367 8.20 -17.22 12.76
CA GLY A 367 7.05 -17.98 13.27
C GLY A 367 5.72 -17.20 13.32
N GLN A 368 5.65 -16.06 12.64
CA GLN A 368 4.45 -15.24 12.55
C GLN A 368 4.01 -15.11 11.08
N CYS A 369 2.71 -15.11 10.83
CA CYS A 369 2.18 -14.91 9.48
C CYS A 369 0.89 -14.10 9.51
N VAL A 370 0.74 -13.15 8.57
CA VAL A 370 -0.55 -12.56 8.23
C VAL A 370 -1.04 -13.25 6.97
N SER A 371 -2.25 -13.82 7.01
CA SER A 371 -2.79 -14.67 5.95
C SER A 371 -4.32 -14.54 5.87
N GLY A 372 -4.97 -15.25 4.95
CA GLY A 372 -6.44 -15.34 4.93
C GLY A 372 -7.13 -13.99 4.72
N LEU A 373 -6.55 -13.13 3.86
CA LEU A 373 -7.12 -11.83 3.54
C LEU A 373 -8.50 -12.01 2.89
N ARG A 374 -9.51 -11.42 3.50
CA ARG A 374 -10.90 -11.43 3.02
C ARG A 374 -11.42 -10.00 2.97
N VAL A 375 -12.21 -9.71 1.96
CA VAL A 375 -12.78 -8.39 1.72
C VAL A 375 -14.29 -8.51 1.84
N ASP A 376 -14.89 -7.66 2.67
CA ASP A 376 -16.35 -7.56 2.76
C ASP A 376 -16.89 -6.81 1.54
N GLY A 377 -17.98 -7.30 0.95
CA GLY A 377 -18.49 -6.87 -0.37
C GLY A 377 -18.94 -5.41 -0.46
N GLU A 378 -19.09 -4.72 0.68
CA GLU A 378 -19.58 -3.35 0.75
C GLU A 378 -18.55 -2.28 1.20
N GLY A 379 -17.23 -2.56 1.21
CA GLY A 379 -16.27 -1.46 1.41
C GLY A 379 -14.81 -1.79 1.64
N ARG A 380 -14.06 -0.76 2.04
CA ARG A 380 -12.63 -0.81 2.46
C ARG A 380 -12.39 -1.60 3.76
N ARG A 381 -13.23 -2.60 4.08
CA ARG A 381 -13.11 -3.44 5.27
C ARG A 381 -12.41 -4.74 4.91
N VAL A 382 -11.27 -4.96 5.54
CA VAL A 382 -10.44 -6.14 5.37
C VAL A 382 -10.46 -6.98 6.62
N SER A 383 -10.56 -8.29 6.44
CA SER A 383 -10.35 -9.28 7.50
C SER A 383 -9.08 -10.06 7.18
N PHE A 384 -8.25 -10.30 8.18
CA PHE A 384 -6.99 -11.03 8.03
C PHE A 384 -6.75 -11.93 9.25
N ASP A 385 -6.14 -13.07 9.01
CA ASP A 385 -5.79 -14.06 10.03
C ASP A 385 -4.32 -13.86 10.41
N VAL A 386 -4.04 -13.62 11.69
CA VAL A 386 -2.66 -13.54 12.21
C VAL A 386 -2.34 -14.85 12.91
N GLY A 387 -1.23 -15.48 12.54
CA GLY A 387 -0.74 -16.74 13.09
C GLY A 387 0.47 -16.55 13.99
N ASN A 388 0.52 -17.31 15.07
CA ASN A 388 1.65 -17.41 16.00
C ASN A 388 2.02 -18.89 16.23
N SER A 389 3.23 -19.28 15.85
CA SER A 389 3.75 -20.65 16.02
C SER A 389 4.78 -20.79 17.14
N TYR A 390 5.19 -19.69 17.78
CA TYR A 390 6.22 -19.70 18.82
C TYR A 390 5.64 -19.67 20.24
N ASN A 391 6.43 -20.11 21.22
CA ASN A 391 6.08 -20.11 22.64
C ASN A 391 6.21 -18.70 23.28
N ARG A 392 5.55 -17.70 22.68
CA ARG A 392 5.44 -16.34 23.22
C ARG A 392 4.09 -15.72 22.92
N THR A 393 3.63 -14.83 23.77
CA THR A 393 2.40 -14.07 23.51
C THR A 393 2.73 -12.87 22.62
N VAL A 394 1.96 -12.67 21.54
CA VAL A 394 2.14 -11.54 20.60
C VAL A 394 0.96 -10.58 20.70
N SER A 395 1.22 -9.27 20.65
CA SER A 395 0.20 -8.23 20.51
C SER A 395 0.02 -7.85 19.05
N VAL A 396 -1.22 -7.62 18.63
CA VAL A 396 -1.58 -7.24 17.27
C VAL A 396 -2.11 -5.80 17.27
N TYR A 397 -1.49 -4.98 16.44
CA TYR A 397 -1.85 -3.58 16.25
C TYR A 397 -2.13 -3.29 14.78
N CYS A 398 -3.03 -2.34 14.52
CA CYS A 398 -3.25 -1.78 13.19
C CYS A 398 -2.83 -0.31 13.15
N GLY A 399 -2.09 0.08 12.12
CA GLY A 399 -1.80 1.47 11.79
C GLY A 399 -2.15 1.75 10.33
N PHE A 400 -2.42 3.01 10.00
CA PHE A 400 -2.83 3.40 8.66
C PHE A 400 -1.78 4.31 8.04
N PHE A 401 -1.37 4.02 6.81
CA PHE A 401 -0.41 4.85 6.10
C PHE A 401 -1.11 5.71 5.07
N ASP A 402 -0.68 6.96 4.94
CA ASP A 402 -1.05 7.82 3.83
C ASP A 402 -0.33 7.41 2.53
N ALA A 403 -0.53 8.16 1.44
CA ALA A 403 0.12 7.91 0.15
C ALA A 403 1.65 8.15 0.19
N ASN A 404 2.16 8.74 1.27
CA ASN A 404 3.56 9.08 1.48
C ASN A 404 4.28 8.02 2.33
N GLY A 405 3.58 6.95 2.72
CA GLY A 405 4.11 5.95 3.66
C GLY A 405 4.24 6.47 5.09
N LYS A 406 3.61 7.60 5.42
CA LYS A 406 3.59 8.16 6.78
C LYS A 406 2.40 7.59 7.55
N LEU A 407 2.65 7.19 8.80
CA LEU A 407 1.59 6.78 9.73
C LEU A 407 0.65 7.97 10.03
N LEU A 408 -0.65 7.75 9.79
CA LEU A 408 -1.71 8.67 10.12
C LEU A 408 -2.00 8.65 11.61
N LYS A 409 -2.25 9.81 12.20
CA LYS A 409 -2.67 9.88 13.61
C LYS A 409 -4.09 9.31 13.74
N ARG A 410 -4.39 8.70 14.88
CA ARG A 410 -5.74 8.20 15.17
C ARG A 410 -6.80 9.30 15.18
N ALA A 411 -6.43 10.53 15.54
CA ALA A 411 -7.33 11.69 15.43
C ALA A 411 -7.66 12.07 13.98
N GLU A 412 -6.79 11.76 13.02
CA GLU A 412 -6.94 12.15 11.60
C GLU A 412 -7.87 11.20 10.82
N ILE A 413 -8.04 9.97 11.31
CA ILE A 413 -8.87 8.89 10.73
C ILE A 413 -10.32 8.88 11.27
N GLY A 414 -10.65 9.68 12.28
CA GLY A 414 -12.04 9.93 12.71
C GLY A 414 -12.77 8.69 13.25
N ALA A 415 -14.03 8.49 12.82
CA ALA A 415 -14.89 7.39 13.31
C ALA A 415 -14.33 5.99 13.02
N ASP A 416 -13.46 5.85 12.01
CA ASP A 416 -12.75 4.60 11.71
C ASP A 416 -11.69 4.25 12.75
N ALA A 417 -11.41 5.15 13.70
CA ALA A 417 -10.52 4.88 14.82
C ALA A 417 -11.06 3.82 15.79
N GLY A 418 -12.39 3.65 15.85
CA GLY A 418 -13.05 2.89 16.92
C GLY A 418 -12.93 3.56 18.28
N ASP A 419 -13.46 2.89 19.32
CA ASP A 419 -13.31 3.35 20.71
C ASP A 419 -11.86 3.19 21.18
N ASN A 420 -11.36 4.18 21.93
CA ASN A 420 -10.02 4.13 22.51
C ASN A 420 -9.92 2.99 23.54
N THR A 421 -8.97 2.10 23.34
CA THR A 421 -8.52 1.19 24.39
C THR A 421 -7.36 1.81 25.17
N THR A 422 -7.10 1.34 26.39
CA THR A 422 -5.93 1.75 27.19
C THR A 422 -4.60 1.35 26.55
N LEU A 423 -4.62 0.46 25.55
CA LEU A 423 -3.45 -0.08 24.86
C LEU A 423 -3.15 0.62 23.54
N ASP A 424 -4.05 1.48 23.05
CA ASP A 424 -3.85 2.22 21.81
C ASP A 424 -2.77 3.30 21.97
N THR A 425 -2.03 3.59 20.90
CA THR A 425 -1.08 4.72 20.85
C THR A 425 -1.68 5.91 20.10
N GLU A 426 -0.90 6.97 19.86
CA GLU A 426 -1.34 8.10 19.01
C GLU A 426 -1.59 7.66 17.55
N TYR A 427 -0.92 6.58 17.10
CA TYR A 427 -0.93 6.11 15.71
C TYR A 427 -1.45 4.68 15.53
N LEU A 428 -1.29 3.81 16.55
CA LEU A 428 -1.59 2.39 16.46
C LEU A 428 -2.81 2.00 17.30
N GLN A 429 -3.69 1.19 16.73
CA GLN A 429 -4.86 0.64 17.39
C GLN A 429 -4.60 -0.80 17.82
N HIS A 430 -4.76 -1.10 19.10
CA HIS A 430 -4.65 -2.46 19.61
C HIS A 430 -5.86 -3.27 19.16
N ARG A 431 -5.61 -4.41 18.49
CA ARG A 431 -6.66 -5.30 17.97
C ARG A 431 -6.85 -6.56 18.81
N GLY A 432 -5.80 -7.00 19.50
CA GLY A 432 -5.87 -8.16 20.38
C GLY A 432 -4.49 -8.74 20.66
N MET A 433 -4.47 -9.86 21.37
CA MET A 433 -3.26 -10.60 21.70
C MET A 433 -3.46 -12.06 21.35
N ILE A 434 -2.47 -12.65 20.72
CA ILE A 434 -2.49 -14.07 20.35
C ILE A 434 -1.54 -14.78 21.28
N SER A 435 -2.09 -15.64 22.12
CA SER A 435 -1.29 -16.57 22.91
C SER A 435 -0.44 -17.47 22.01
N PRO A 436 0.59 -18.12 22.54
CA PRO A 436 1.22 -19.25 21.86
C PRO A 436 0.16 -20.25 21.37
N ALA A 437 0.51 -21.08 20.38
CA ALA A 437 -0.19 -22.35 20.16
C ALA A 437 -0.30 -23.14 21.49
N LEU A 438 -1.06 -24.22 21.58
CA LEU A 438 -1.14 -24.95 22.86
C LEU A 438 0.26 -25.52 23.21
N TRP A 439 0.99 -24.80 24.05
CA TRP A 439 2.29 -25.17 24.62
C TRP A 439 2.01 -25.55 26.07
N LEU A 440 2.03 -26.85 26.35
CA LEU A 440 1.86 -27.37 27.70
C LEU A 440 3.25 -27.50 28.32
N LEU A 441 3.65 -26.70 29.30
CA LEU A 441 4.92 -26.91 30.02
C LEU A 441 6.18 -26.96 29.11
N GLY A 442 6.20 -26.20 28.02
CA GLY A 442 7.28 -26.23 27.03
C GLY A 442 7.16 -27.33 25.96
N ILE A 443 6.04 -28.06 25.94
CA ILE A 443 5.72 -29.08 24.94
C ILE A 443 4.82 -28.46 23.86
N PRO A 444 5.28 -28.29 22.61
CA PRO A 444 4.42 -27.86 21.53
C PRO A 444 3.40 -28.96 21.20
N VAL A 445 2.18 -28.62 20.76
CA VAL A 445 1.28 -29.58 20.10
C VAL A 445 1.50 -29.51 18.59
N ALA A 446 1.86 -30.63 17.96
CA ALA A 446 2.24 -30.67 16.55
C ALA A 446 1.15 -30.09 15.62
N GLY A 447 1.56 -29.25 14.66
CA GLY A 447 0.69 -28.71 13.60
C GLY A 447 -0.29 -27.61 14.01
N THR A 448 -0.29 -27.18 15.28
CA THR A 448 -1.17 -26.09 15.72
C THR A 448 -0.44 -24.74 15.63
N VAL A 449 -0.90 -23.87 14.74
CA VAL A 449 -0.59 -22.43 14.78
C VAL A 449 -1.77 -21.76 15.47
N ALA A 450 -1.53 -20.99 16.54
CA ALA A 450 -2.60 -20.15 17.09
C ALA A 450 -2.95 -19.11 16.03
N ARG A 451 -4.17 -19.14 15.51
CA ARG A 451 -4.65 -18.18 14.52
C ARG A 451 -5.86 -17.46 15.05
N GLU A 452 -5.80 -16.14 15.02
CA GLU A 452 -6.95 -15.29 15.30
C GLU A 452 -7.25 -14.40 14.11
N ARG A 453 -8.54 -14.16 13.90
CA ARG A 453 -9.03 -13.29 12.83
C ARG A 453 -9.25 -11.89 13.38
N PHE A 454 -8.68 -10.92 12.69
CA PHE A 454 -8.87 -9.51 12.95
C PHE A 454 -9.54 -8.83 11.77
N THR A 455 -10.26 -7.74 12.05
CA THR A 455 -10.91 -6.92 11.04
C THR A 455 -10.51 -5.46 11.21
N ALA A 456 -10.29 -4.78 10.10
CA ALA A 456 -9.98 -3.36 10.07
C ALA A 456 -10.63 -2.71 8.84
N ARG A 457 -11.15 -1.49 9.00
CA ARG A 457 -11.56 -0.65 7.87
C ARG A 457 -10.42 0.29 7.53
N ILE A 458 -9.98 0.30 6.27
CA ILE A 458 -8.99 1.25 5.77
C ILE A 458 -9.70 2.58 5.52
N PRO A 459 -9.37 3.67 6.23
CA PRO A 459 -9.99 4.99 6.04
C PRO A 459 -9.73 5.54 4.64
N ASP A 460 -10.57 6.48 4.19
CA ASP A 460 -10.46 7.08 2.86
C ASP A 460 -9.14 7.83 2.63
N LYS A 461 -8.60 8.40 3.71
CA LYS A 461 -7.30 9.11 3.70
C LYS A 461 -6.08 8.18 3.67
N ALA A 462 -6.25 6.92 4.05
CA ALA A 462 -5.16 5.95 4.08
C ALA A 462 -5.04 5.25 2.71
N THR A 463 -3.85 4.78 2.34
CA THR A 463 -3.62 3.97 1.13
C THR A 463 -3.31 2.51 1.45
N SER A 464 -2.81 2.27 2.66
CA SER A 464 -2.51 0.94 3.15
C SER A 464 -2.74 0.81 4.65
N LEU A 465 -2.91 -0.44 5.06
CA LEU A 465 -3.04 -0.88 6.43
C LEU A 465 -1.74 -1.58 6.82
N GLY A 466 -1.08 -1.09 7.87
CA GLY A 466 -0.01 -1.80 8.56
C GLY A 466 -0.56 -2.68 9.67
N VAL A 467 -0.29 -3.99 9.59
CA VAL A 467 -0.50 -4.94 10.68
C VAL A 467 0.83 -5.12 11.41
N PHE A 468 0.88 -4.70 12.67
CA PHE A 468 2.06 -4.77 13.52
C PHE A 468 1.87 -5.87 14.55
N VAL A 469 2.76 -6.86 14.55
CA VAL A 469 2.75 -7.98 15.49
C VAL A 469 3.97 -7.87 16.40
N GLY A 470 3.74 -7.56 17.67
CA GLY A 470 4.80 -7.24 18.64
C GLY A 470 4.94 -8.26 19.77
N SER A 471 6.17 -8.53 20.23
CA SER A 471 6.44 -9.42 21.36
C SER A 471 7.86 -9.22 21.93
N LEU A 472 8.26 -10.04 22.91
CA LEU A 472 9.63 -10.09 23.43
C LEU A 472 10.64 -10.45 22.33
N SER A 473 11.78 -9.75 22.31
CA SER A 473 12.94 -9.96 21.42
C SER A 473 14.22 -9.45 22.10
N PHE A 474 15.36 -10.07 21.79
CA PHE A 474 16.69 -9.65 22.27
C PHE A 474 17.55 -8.93 21.22
N LEU A 475 17.22 -9.03 19.92
CA LEU A 475 18.05 -8.49 18.83
C LEU A 475 17.80 -7.02 18.49
N ASP A 476 16.56 -6.56 18.57
CA ASP A 476 16.19 -5.24 18.03
C ASP A 476 14.93 -4.70 18.70
N MET A 477 15.08 -4.26 19.96
CA MET A 477 14.05 -3.50 20.66
C MET A 477 14.10 -2.05 20.15
N PRO A 478 13.11 -1.57 19.36
CA PRO A 478 13.16 -0.24 18.74
C PRO A 478 13.21 0.83 19.82
N LYS A 479 14.16 1.78 19.72
CA LYS A 479 14.37 2.87 20.69
C LYS A 479 13.04 3.45 21.20
N GLN A 480 12.99 3.83 22.48
CA GLN A 480 11.86 4.36 23.28
C GLN A 480 10.91 5.38 22.58
N TYR A 481 11.33 5.94 21.44
CA TYR A 481 10.66 6.99 20.69
C TYR A 481 10.06 6.54 19.34
N ASP A 482 10.26 5.29 18.90
CA ASP A 482 9.55 4.77 17.74
C ASP A 482 8.19 4.21 18.20
N GLU A 483 7.11 4.80 17.69
CA GLU A 483 5.72 4.36 17.93
C GLU A 483 5.52 2.87 17.58
N ARG A 484 6.35 2.33 16.68
CA ARG A 484 6.37 0.89 16.38
C ARG A 484 6.82 0.06 17.59
N GLY A 485 7.84 0.50 18.34
CA GLY A 485 8.34 -0.20 19.53
C GLY A 485 7.31 -0.35 20.64
N LYS A 486 6.36 0.60 20.75
CA LYS A 486 5.24 0.51 21.70
C LYS A 486 4.31 -0.67 21.40
N ALA A 487 4.23 -1.13 20.15
CA ALA A 487 3.43 -2.29 19.77
C ALA A 487 3.95 -3.61 20.36
N ALA A 488 5.22 -3.67 20.79
CA ALA A 488 5.81 -4.87 21.42
C ALA A 488 5.56 -4.96 22.93
N THR A 489 5.27 -3.85 23.61
CA THR A 489 5.24 -3.79 25.08
C THR A 489 4.21 -4.72 25.70
N ALA A 490 2.99 -4.79 25.14
CA ALA A 490 1.94 -5.66 25.64
C ALA A 490 2.30 -7.14 25.48
N GLY A 491 2.74 -7.56 24.29
CA GLY A 491 3.22 -8.92 24.03
C GLY A 491 4.43 -9.31 24.88
N LEU A 492 5.36 -8.38 25.09
CA LEU A 492 6.53 -8.56 25.96
C LEU A 492 6.12 -8.86 27.41
N VAL A 493 5.28 -8.02 28.02
CA VAL A 493 4.86 -8.21 29.42
C VAL A 493 4.03 -9.47 29.60
N ALA A 494 3.14 -9.78 28.65
CA ALA A 494 2.39 -11.01 28.68
C ALA A 494 3.29 -12.24 28.59
N THR A 495 4.31 -12.22 27.72
CA THR A 495 5.30 -13.29 27.60
C THR A 495 6.09 -13.49 28.89
N LEU A 496 6.59 -12.39 29.48
CA LEU A 496 7.34 -12.44 30.73
C LEU A 496 6.51 -13.05 31.88
N ILE A 497 5.24 -12.68 32.01
CA ILE A 497 4.38 -13.16 33.10
C ILE A 497 3.92 -14.60 32.85
N CYS A 498 3.33 -14.88 31.68
CA CYS A 498 2.60 -16.12 31.43
C CYS A 498 3.54 -17.27 31.00
N GLU A 499 4.58 -16.99 30.23
CA GLU A 499 5.47 -18.02 29.68
C GLU A 499 6.74 -18.22 30.52
N LEU A 500 7.18 -17.22 31.31
CA LEU A 500 8.40 -17.31 32.13
C LEU A 500 8.14 -17.29 33.64
N GLY A 501 7.34 -16.32 34.12
CA GLY A 501 7.08 -16.13 35.54
C GLY A 501 6.30 -17.29 36.17
N VAL A 502 5.15 -17.64 35.58
CA VAL A 502 4.27 -18.70 36.11
C VAL A 502 4.98 -20.05 36.25
N PRO A 503 5.69 -20.59 35.23
CA PRO A 503 6.40 -21.86 35.37
C PRO A 503 7.53 -21.85 36.41
N THR A 504 8.24 -20.73 36.54
CA THR A 504 9.34 -20.61 37.51
C THR A 504 8.83 -20.63 38.95
N ILE A 505 7.74 -19.91 39.23
CA ILE A 505 7.11 -19.92 40.55
C ILE A 505 6.56 -21.32 40.85
N ALA A 506 5.95 -21.97 39.86
CA ALA A 506 5.47 -23.34 40.03
C ALA A 506 6.60 -24.32 40.35
N LEU A 507 7.76 -24.22 39.70
CA LEU A 507 8.93 -25.04 40.04
C LEU A 507 9.43 -24.79 41.47
N ALA A 508 9.47 -23.53 41.92
CA ALA A 508 9.93 -23.19 43.27
C ALA A 508 9.03 -23.77 44.38
N TYR A 509 7.73 -23.78 44.13
CA TYR A 509 6.72 -24.28 45.06
C TYR A 509 6.31 -25.73 44.80
N GLY A 510 6.92 -26.37 43.79
CA GLY A 510 6.62 -27.72 43.36
C GLY A 510 5.17 -27.88 42.88
N ALA A 511 4.55 -26.88 42.28
CA ALA A 511 3.17 -26.97 41.76
C ALA A 511 3.14 -27.68 40.40
N LEU A 512 2.10 -28.49 40.16
CA LEU A 512 1.87 -29.19 38.89
C LEU A 512 0.63 -28.61 38.21
N PHE A 513 0.76 -28.28 36.92
CA PHE A 513 -0.35 -27.75 36.12
C PHE A 513 -0.66 -28.70 34.97
N ASP A 514 -1.94 -29.05 34.83
CA ASP A 514 -2.43 -29.71 33.62
C ASP A 514 -2.76 -28.68 32.52
N ALA A 515 -3.18 -29.17 31.36
CA ALA A 515 -3.47 -28.31 30.20
C ALA A 515 -4.67 -27.39 30.40
N GLY A 516 -5.71 -27.85 31.10
CA GLY A 516 -6.89 -27.05 31.40
C GLY A 516 -6.58 -25.90 32.36
N THR A 517 -5.85 -26.21 33.43
CA THR A 517 -5.36 -25.28 34.44
C THR A 517 -4.44 -24.22 33.84
N THR A 518 -3.51 -24.64 32.98
CA THR A 518 -2.60 -23.74 32.27
C THR A 518 -3.38 -22.78 31.36
N LEU A 519 -4.37 -23.28 30.60
CA LEU A 519 -5.19 -22.44 29.72
C LEU A 519 -6.05 -21.44 30.51
N GLN A 520 -6.61 -21.87 31.64
CA GLN A 520 -7.39 -21.02 32.53
C GLN A 520 -6.53 -19.92 33.15
N LEU A 521 -5.35 -20.25 33.69
CA LEU A 521 -4.39 -19.28 34.23
C LEU A 521 -4.01 -18.26 33.16
N LYS A 522 -3.65 -18.69 31.94
CA LYS A 522 -3.33 -17.76 30.83
C LYS A 522 -4.49 -16.83 30.52
N ARG A 523 -5.71 -17.35 30.37
CA ARG A 523 -6.90 -16.53 30.08
C ARG A 523 -7.16 -15.49 31.17
N GLU A 524 -6.99 -15.86 32.44
CA GLU A 524 -7.26 -14.96 33.57
C GLU A 524 -6.16 -13.93 33.82
N LEU A 525 -4.92 -14.21 33.38
CA LEU A 525 -3.73 -13.36 33.57
C LEU A 525 -3.40 -12.47 32.37
N LEU A 526 -3.80 -12.81 31.14
CA LEU A 526 -3.49 -12.06 29.92
C LEU A 526 -3.98 -10.60 29.95
N VAL A 527 -5.25 -10.39 30.32
CA VAL A 527 -5.83 -9.04 30.39
C VAL A 527 -5.15 -8.19 31.48
N PRO A 528 -4.99 -8.68 32.72
CA PRO A 528 -4.21 -7.96 33.74
C PRO A 528 -2.76 -7.68 33.33
N ALA A 529 -2.08 -8.63 32.66
CA ALA A 529 -0.72 -8.44 32.17
C ALA A 529 -0.65 -7.31 31.13
N ALA A 530 -1.62 -7.23 30.21
CA ALA A 530 -1.71 -6.16 29.24
C ALA A 530 -1.98 -4.80 29.90
N VAL A 531 -2.91 -4.73 30.86
CA VAL A 531 -3.18 -3.51 31.64
C VAL A 531 -1.95 -3.04 32.41
N LEU A 532 -1.20 -3.99 32.97
CA LEU A 532 0.03 -3.73 33.69
C LEU A 532 1.12 -3.18 32.74
N ALA A 533 1.22 -3.70 31.52
CA ALA A 533 2.11 -3.20 30.48
C ALA A 533 1.90 -1.70 30.19
N VAL A 534 0.65 -1.23 30.17
CA VAL A 534 0.32 0.19 30.01
C VAL A 534 0.84 1.03 31.16
N LYS A 535 0.63 0.58 32.40
CA LYS A 535 1.05 1.31 33.62
C LYS A 535 2.57 1.50 33.71
N LEU A 536 3.33 0.65 33.02
CA LEU A 536 4.76 0.55 33.18
C LEU A 536 5.54 0.91 31.92
N GLY A 537 4.83 1.27 30.84
CA GLY A 537 5.38 1.31 29.47
C GLY A 537 6.63 2.16 29.29
N ALA A 538 6.91 3.12 30.17
CA ALA A 538 8.17 3.89 30.16
C ALA A 538 9.31 3.23 30.98
N ASN A 539 8.99 2.51 32.06
CA ASN A 539 9.96 1.96 33.03
C ASN A 539 10.48 0.57 32.66
N ILE A 540 9.66 -0.27 32.00
CA ILE A 540 10.12 -1.59 31.54
C ILE A 540 11.11 -1.43 30.38
N TYR A 541 10.79 -0.54 29.45
CA TYR A 541 11.60 -0.36 28.25
C TYR A 541 12.98 0.24 28.59
N SER A 542 13.05 1.22 29.51
CA SER A 542 14.34 1.75 29.97
C SER A 542 15.20 0.66 30.63
N GLN A 543 14.61 -0.20 31.46
CA GLN A 543 15.29 -1.32 32.13
C GLN A 543 15.76 -2.43 31.17
N VAL A 544 15.07 -2.64 30.05
CA VAL A 544 15.46 -3.61 29.03
C VAL A 544 16.70 -3.16 28.22
N THR A 545 16.92 -1.85 28.10
CA THR A 545 17.96 -1.28 27.23
C THR A 545 19.32 -1.01 27.88
N THR A 546 19.46 -1.12 29.22
CA THR A 546 20.64 -0.60 29.94
C THR A 546 21.68 -1.65 30.39
N GLY A 547 21.38 -2.95 30.39
CA GLY A 547 22.37 -3.98 30.72
C GLY A 547 21.86 -5.22 31.43
N SER A 548 22.76 -6.15 31.76
CA SER A 548 22.46 -7.47 32.34
C SER A 548 21.88 -7.43 33.76
N ALA A 549 22.25 -6.42 34.56
CA ALA A 549 21.72 -6.26 35.92
C ALA A 549 20.24 -5.81 35.90
N GLU A 550 19.84 -5.03 34.90
CA GLU A 550 18.48 -4.53 34.76
C GLU A 550 17.51 -5.59 34.21
N TRP A 551 17.99 -6.55 33.43
CA TRP A 551 17.20 -7.74 33.08
C TRP A 551 16.86 -8.60 34.30
N ILE A 552 17.78 -8.73 35.26
CA ILE A 552 17.52 -9.46 36.50
C ILE A 552 16.48 -8.70 37.35
N ASN A 553 16.60 -7.36 37.42
CA ASN A 553 15.61 -6.50 38.06
C ASN A 553 14.21 -6.68 37.43
N LEU A 554 14.14 -6.75 36.10
CA LEU A 554 12.91 -7.01 35.38
C LEU A 554 12.34 -8.40 35.72
N GLY A 555 13.17 -9.44 35.82
CA GLY A 555 12.71 -10.80 36.18
C GLY A 555 12.15 -10.92 37.58
N VAL A 556 12.78 -10.25 38.54
CA VAL A 556 12.27 -10.16 39.91
C VAL A 556 10.94 -9.41 39.95
N TRP A 557 10.88 -8.29 39.23
CA TRP A 557 9.66 -7.50 39.12
C TRP A 557 8.52 -8.31 38.46
N VAL A 558 8.79 -9.01 37.37
CA VAL A 558 7.84 -9.91 36.68
C VAL A 558 7.38 -11.01 37.61
N GLY A 559 8.30 -11.68 38.33
CA GLY A 559 7.97 -12.72 39.30
C GLY A 559 7.02 -12.21 40.38
N ASN A 560 7.27 -11.01 40.90
CA ASN A 560 6.41 -10.36 41.89
C ASN A 560 5.01 -10.07 41.34
N GLN A 561 4.91 -9.64 40.10
CA GLN A 561 3.61 -9.35 39.48
C GLN A 561 2.85 -10.62 39.11
N ALA A 562 3.55 -11.63 38.59
CA ALA A 562 2.97 -12.94 38.33
C ALA A 562 2.38 -13.52 39.62
N LEU A 563 3.11 -13.43 40.75
CA LEU A 563 2.64 -13.88 42.06
C LEU A 563 1.45 -13.06 42.57
N LYS A 564 1.50 -11.72 42.50
CA LYS A 564 0.37 -10.85 42.87
C LYS A 564 -0.88 -11.16 42.06
N LEU A 565 -0.74 -11.28 40.74
CA LEU A 565 -1.86 -11.58 39.85
C LEU A 565 -2.42 -12.99 40.05
N ALA A 566 -1.54 -13.96 40.34
CA ALA A 566 -1.91 -15.33 40.68
C ALA A 566 -2.71 -15.43 41.99
N LEU A 567 -2.40 -14.59 42.98
CA LEU A 567 -3.07 -14.58 44.28
C LEU A 567 -4.33 -13.69 44.31
N ALA A 568 -4.42 -12.67 43.45
CA ALA A 568 -5.50 -11.69 43.46
C ALA A 568 -6.89 -12.21 43.04
N LYS A 569 -7.00 -13.42 42.46
CA LYS A 569 -8.28 -14.03 42.09
C LYS A 569 -8.50 -15.33 42.86
N ALA A 570 -9.69 -15.48 43.44
CA ALA A 570 -10.05 -16.69 44.19
C ALA A 570 -9.98 -17.97 43.33
N SER A 571 -10.32 -17.88 42.03
CA SER A 571 -10.23 -18.96 41.05
C SER A 571 -8.80 -19.46 40.84
N THR A 572 -7.81 -18.55 40.79
CA THR A 572 -6.41 -18.91 40.63
C THR A 572 -5.77 -19.29 41.95
N ALA A 573 -6.11 -18.62 43.06
CA ALA A 573 -5.61 -18.96 44.40
C ALA A 573 -5.88 -20.42 44.79
N LEU A 574 -7.02 -20.98 44.38
CA LEU A 574 -7.35 -22.40 44.55
C LEU A 574 -6.45 -23.34 43.73
N LEU A 575 -6.00 -22.93 42.53
CA LEU A 575 -5.08 -23.69 41.68
C LEU A 575 -3.65 -23.73 42.25
N TRP A 576 -3.26 -22.69 42.99
CA TRP A 576 -2.04 -22.64 43.80
C TRP A 576 -2.21 -23.31 45.19
N GLY A 577 -3.44 -23.74 45.49
CA GLY A 577 -4.01 -24.15 46.79
C GLY A 577 -3.40 -25.41 47.41
N GLY A 578 -2.16 -25.25 47.88
CA GLY A 578 -1.43 -26.21 48.70
C GLY A 578 0.04 -25.81 48.92
N ALA A 579 0.58 -24.92 48.09
CA ALA A 579 2.01 -24.60 48.09
C ALA A 579 2.36 -23.18 48.58
N ILE A 580 1.39 -22.26 48.66
CA ILE A 580 1.65 -20.85 49.01
C ILE A 580 0.71 -20.42 50.14
N ALA A 581 1.24 -20.23 51.35
CA ALA A 581 0.53 -19.50 52.40
C ALA A 581 0.62 -17.98 52.14
N ALA A 582 -0.50 -17.26 52.23
CA ALA A 582 -0.65 -15.87 51.79
C ALA A 582 0.35 -14.86 52.43
N GLY A 583 0.98 -15.19 53.56
CA GLY A 583 1.97 -14.34 54.24
C GLY A 583 3.45 -14.61 53.91
N THR A 584 3.77 -15.72 53.23
CA THR A 584 5.16 -16.18 52.98
C THR A 584 5.62 -16.06 51.53
N ALA A 585 4.74 -15.55 50.65
CA ALA A 585 5.01 -15.23 49.25
C ALA A 585 6.28 -14.39 49.02
N ALA A 586 6.69 -13.57 50.01
CA ALA A 586 7.89 -12.74 49.93
C ALA A 586 9.22 -13.52 49.84
N LYS A 587 9.24 -14.82 50.17
CA LYS A 587 10.48 -15.62 50.20
C LYS A 587 10.85 -16.26 48.85
N GLY A 588 9.88 -16.50 47.96
CA GLY A 588 10.12 -17.06 46.61
C GLY A 588 10.64 -16.05 45.58
N ILE A 589 10.68 -14.76 45.95
CA ILE A 589 10.98 -13.61 45.09
C ILE A 589 12.37 -13.66 44.40
N PRO A 590 13.46 -14.12 45.04
CA PRO A 590 14.78 -14.15 44.40
C PRO A 590 14.93 -15.18 43.26
N ILE A 591 14.05 -16.19 43.19
CA ILE A 591 14.17 -17.33 42.28
C ILE A 591 13.71 -16.96 40.86
N ALA A 592 12.69 -16.12 40.70
CA ALA A 592 12.20 -15.68 39.38
C ALA A 592 13.27 -14.91 38.56
N GLY A 593 14.14 -14.15 39.24
CA GLY A 593 15.31 -13.53 38.61
C GLY A 593 16.30 -14.54 38.03
N THR A 594 16.34 -15.77 38.53
CA THR A 594 17.24 -16.83 38.06
C THR A 594 16.83 -17.34 36.67
N ALA A 595 15.54 -17.38 36.35
CA ALA A 595 15.08 -17.79 35.02
C ALA A 595 15.42 -16.75 33.93
N ILE A 596 15.25 -15.45 34.22
CA ILE A 596 15.68 -14.39 33.30
C ILE A 596 17.21 -14.32 33.20
N PHE A 597 17.92 -14.56 34.30
CA PHE A 597 19.37 -14.73 34.30
C PHE A 597 19.82 -15.85 33.35
N ALA A 598 19.20 -17.03 33.46
CA ALA A 598 19.51 -18.18 32.61
C ALA A 598 19.22 -17.89 31.13
N LEU A 599 18.12 -17.18 30.83
CA LEU A 599 17.81 -16.72 29.47
C LEU A 599 18.85 -15.73 28.92
N ASN A 600 19.23 -14.71 29.70
CA ASN A 600 20.20 -13.70 29.26
C ASN A 600 21.58 -14.32 29.02
N ALA A 601 21.99 -15.28 29.88
CA ALA A 601 23.23 -16.03 29.67
C ALA A 601 23.24 -16.76 28.31
N ALA A 602 22.09 -17.24 27.81
CA ALA A 602 22.01 -17.94 26.52
C ALA A 602 22.09 -17.00 25.30
N ASP A 603 21.72 -15.72 25.42
CA ASP A 603 21.67 -14.76 24.31
C ASP A 603 23.07 -14.40 23.77
N THR A 604 24.12 -14.60 24.56
CA THR A 604 25.51 -14.36 24.11
C THR A 604 25.98 -15.40 23.08
N ALA A 605 25.22 -16.47 22.84
CA ALA A 605 25.56 -17.55 21.92
C ALA A 605 24.40 -17.89 20.97
N GLN A 606 24.64 -17.78 19.66
CA GLN A 606 23.71 -18.15 18.58
C GLN A 606 23.27 -19.64 18.69
N SER A 607 22.19 -19.92 19.43
CA SER A 607 21.68 -21.28 19.63
C SER A 607 20.49 -21.62 18.71
N ILE A 608 20.33 -22.92 18.48
CA ILE A 608 19.62 -23.57 17.35
C ILE A 608 18.13 -23.19 17.28
N GLY A 609 17.70 -22.72 16.11
CA GLY A 609 16.45 -21.98 15.91
C GLY A 609 15.14 -22.78 15.82
N ARG A 610 14.76 -23.58 16.83
CA ARG A 610 13.45 -24.28 16.82
C ARG A 610 12.62 -24.31 18.13
N THR A 611 12.97 -23.63 19.22
CA THR A 611 12.05 -23.35 20.37
C THR A 611 12.20 -21.91 20.88
N ILE A 612 12.10 -21.60 22.19
CA ILE A 612 12.11 -20.22 22.77
C ILE A 612 13.31 -19.38 22.26
N GLY A 613 14.37 -20.02 21.74
CA GLY A 613 15.38 -19.44 20.84
C GLY A 613 14.89 -18.67 19.58
N GLY A 614 13.59 -18.64 19.28
CA GLY A 614 13.01 -17.66 18.34
C GLY A 614 13.16 -16.21 18.81
N LEU A 615 13.41 -15.95 20.10
CA LEU A 615 13.62 -14.61 20.66
C LEU A 615 14.94 -13.96 20.22
N SER A 616 15.98 -14.77 20.00
CA SER A 616 17.31 -14.31 19.56
C SER A 616 17.44 -14.21 18.03
N GLN A 617 16.39 -14.54 17.28
CA GLN A 617 16.33 -14.38 15.81
C GLN A 617 15.15 -13.53 15.35
N ALA A 618 14.23 -13.18 16.24
CA ALA A 618 13.03 -12.42 15.90
C ALA A 618 13.18 -10.92 16.19
N ASN A 619 12.67 -10.09 15.30
CA ASN A 619 12.45 -8.67 15.59
C ASN A 619 11.37 -8.51 16.67
N ALA A 620 11.45 -7.44 17.46
CA ALA A 620 10.44 -7.13 18.46
C ALA A 620 9.06 -6.85 17.84
N VAL A 621 9.03 -6.34 16.60
CA VAL A 621 7.82 -5.99 15.86
C VAL A 621 7.95 -6.43 14.41
N TYR A 622 6.96 -7.18 13.93
CA TYR A 622 6.80 -7.54 12.52
C TYR A 622 5.71 -6.68 11.89
N THR A 623 6.00 -6.12 10.71
CA THR A 623 5.05 -5.28 9.98
C THR A 623 4.67 -5.94 8.66
N THR A 624 3.38 -6.20 8.48
CA THR A 624 2.82 -6.57 7.17
C THR A 624 1.97 -5.41 6.66
N GLU A 625 2.28 -4.88 5.49
CA GLU A 625 1.48 -3.84 4.85
C GLU A 625 0.50 -4.47 3.85
N ILE A 626 -0.78 -4.16 4.00
CA ILE A 626 -1.87 -4.54 3.10
C ILE A 626 -2.25 -3.29 2.30
N ARG A 627 -1.99 -3.31 0.99
CA ARG A 627 -2.33 -2.19 0.10
C ARG A 627 -3.64 -2.47 -0.63
N ALA A 628 -4.53 -1.49 -0.61
CA ALA A 628 -5.72 -1.49 -1.46
C ALA A 628 -5.37 -0.82 -2.79
N THR A 629 -5.74 -1.41 -3.91
CA THR A 629 -5.64 -0.81 -5.24
C THR A 629 -6.98 -0.87 -5.96
N ASN A 630 -7.24 0.05 -6.88
CA ASN A 630 -8.43 0.09 -7.71
C ASN A 630 -8.07 0.48 -9.15
N THR A 631 -9.06 0.36 -10.04
CA THR A 631 -8.98 0.95 -11.38
C THR A 631 -9.46 2.39 -11.32
N VAL A 632 -8.70 3.29 -11.94
CA VAL A 632 -9.12 4.67 -12.21
C VAL A 632 -9.39 4.80 -13.70
N ARG A 633 -10.62 5.14 -14.05
CA ARG A 633 -11.02 5.46 -15.41
C ARG A 633 -10.90 6.96 -15.62
N VAL A 634 -10.02 7.35 -16.53
CA VAL A 634 -9.88 8.74 -16.95
C VAL A 634 -10.72 8.96 -18.20
N LYS A 635 -11.76 9.79 -18.07
CA LYS A 635 -12.58 10.25 -19.19
C LYS A 635 -11.91 11.48 -19.80
N VAL A 636 -11.38 11.31 -21.00
CA VAL A 636 -10.75 12.37 -21.77
C VAL A 636 -11.80 13.09 -22.59
N THR A 637 -11.94 14.40 -22.39
CA THR A 637 -12.88 15.26 -23.11
C THR A 637 -12.15 16.44 -23.76
N PRO A 638 -12.51 16.85 -24.99
CA PRO A 638 -11.92 18.05 -25.60
C PRO A 638 -12.44 19.31 -24.90
N SER A 639 -11.65 20.40 -24.94
CA SER A 639 -12.11 21.74 -24.54
C SER A 639 -12.76 22.52 -25.69
N ASP A 640 -12.51 22.13 -26.93
CA ASP A 640 -12.94 22.81 -28.15
C ASP A 640 -14.09 22.03 -28.81
N VAL A 641 -15.07 22.73 -29.38
CA VAL A 641 -16.20 22.15 -30.11
C VAL A 641 -15.76 21.38 -31.36
N LEU A 642 -14.60 21.69 -31.94
CA LEU A 642 -14.01 20.95 -33.06
C LEU A 642 -13.32 19.65 -32.62
N GLY A 643 -13.26 19.40 -31.31
CA GLY A 643 -12.74 18.17 -30.71
C GLY A 643 -11.24 18.15 -30.47
N LEU A 644 -10.73 16.95 -30.19
CA LEU A 644 -9.33 16.69 -29.94
C LEU A 644 -8.46 16.89 -31.21
N PRO A 645 -7.15 17.12 -31.08
CA PRO A 645 -6.28 17.51 -32.20
C PRO A 645 -6.24 16.43 -33.30
N GLN A 646 -6.34 16.82 -34.57
CA GLN A 646 -6.36 15.91 -35.72
C GLN A 646 -4.95 15.46 -36.15
N THR A 647 -3.91 16.17 -35.71
CA THR A 647 -2.48 15.83 -35.92
C THR A 647 -1.95 14.79 -34.93
N GLY A 648 -2.73 14.45 -33.90
CA GLY A 648 -2.34 13.45 -32.89
C GLY A 648 -2.42 12.03 -33.45
N VAL A 649 -1.51 11.17 -32.98
CA VAL A 649 -1.50 9.72 -33.31
C VAL A 649 -1.36 8.82 -32.08
N ARG A 650 -0.92 9.36 -30.94
CA ARG A 650 -0.77 8.61 -29.68
C ARG A 650 -1.05 9.49 -28.47
N TYR A 651 -1.39 8.88 -27.34
CA TYR A 651 -1.54 9.55 -26.06
C TYR A 651 -0.62 8.97 -24.98
N GLU A 652 -0.24 9.82 -24.03
CA GLU A 652 0.43 9.47 -22.78
C GLU A 652 -0.40 10.03 -21.63
N LEU A 653 -0.88 9.15 -20.76
CA LEU A 653 -1.59 9.48 -19.53
C LEU A 653 -0.70 9.18 -18.33
N MET A 654 -0.57 10.14 -17.42
CA MET A 654 0.08 9.96 -16.12
C MET A 654 -0.89 10.31 -15.00
N LEU A 655 -1.08 9.38 -14.05
CA LEU A 655 -1.69 9.65 -12.76
C LEU A 655 -0.59 9.96 -11.75
N VAL A 656 -0.49 11.21 -11.34
CA VAL A 656 0.55 11.70 -10.43
C VAL A 656 -0.08 11.95 -9.07
N ASN A 657 0.45 11.34 -8.01
CA ASN A 657 0.02 11.66 -6.65
C ASN A 657 0.83 12.84 -6.08
N LYS A 658 0.47 13.32 -4.87
CA LYS A 658 1.18 14.44 -4.22
C LYS A 658 2.65 14.17 -3.87
N THR A 659 3.12 12.91 -3.88
CA THR A 659 4.52 12.55 -3.60
C THR A 659 5.38 12.39 -4.84
N GLY A 660 4.78 12.49 -6.03
CA GLY A 660 5.50 12.31 -7.30
C GLY A 660 5.55 10.87 -7.80
N MET A 661 4.91 9.90 -7.13
CA MET A 661 4.64 8.61 -7.77
C MET A 661 3.73 8.83 -8.96
N SER A 662 4.09 8.21 -10.09
CA SER A 662 3.29 8.25 -11.30
C SER A 662 3.00 6.85 -11.80
N LEU A 663 1.73 6.62 -12.16
CA LEU A 663 1.32 5.48 -12.97
C LEU A 663 1.03 5.98 -14.37
N ALA A 664 1.54 5.30 -15.37
CA ALA A 664 1.40 5.70 -16.75
C ALA A 664 0.57 4.69 -17.53
N ALA A 665 -0.26 5.20 -18.44
CA ALA A 665 -0.88 4.44 -19.50
C ALA A 665 -0.61 5.16 -20.83
N SER A 666 -0.42 4.42 -21.90
CA SER A 666 -0.25 4.97 -23.24
C SER A 666 -0.96 4.10 -24.25
N GLY A 667 -1.28 4.68 -25.39
CA GLY A 667 -1.92 3.97 -26.47
C GLY A 667 -2.03 4.81 -27.73
N ASP A 668 -2.55 4.18 -28.77
CA ASP A 668 -2.82 4.85 -30.03
C ASP A 668 -4.02 5.78 -29.90
N TYR A 669 -3.95 6.91 -30.61
CA TYR A 669 -5.02 7.87 -30.74
C TYR A 669 -5.41 8.00 -32.21
N ALA A 670 -6.65 7.64 -32.52
CA ALA A 670 -7.23 7.71 -33.84
C ALA A 670 -8.29 8.80 -33.90
N PHE A 671 -7.92 9.98 -34.42
CA PHE A 671 -8.80 11.15 -34.39
C PHE A 671 -10.17 10.90 -35.06
N LEU A 672 -10.24 10.10 -36.13
CA LEU A 672 -11.49 9.83 -36.85
C LEU A 672 -12.58 9.19 -35.97
N THR A 673 -12.17 8.43 -34.95
CA THR A 673 -13.09 7.72 -34.05
C THR A 673 -13.11 8.32 -32.65
N GLN A 674 -12.08 9.08 -32.26
CA GLN A 674 -11.89 9.55 -30.88
C GLN A 674 -11.94 11.08 -30.72
N ALA A 675 -12.22 11.86 -31.78
CA ALA A 675 -12.23 13.33 -31.69
C ALA A 675 -13.18 13.90 -30.62
N ALA A 676 -14.28 13.20 -30.29
CA ALA A 676 -15.24 13.60 -29.25
C ALA A 676 -14.80 13.26 -27.81
N GLY A 677 -13.66 12.58 -27.64
CA GLY A 677 -13.18 12.06 -26.37
C GLY A 677 -13.08 10.53 -26.35
N PHE A 678 -12.40 10.02 -25.33
CA PHE A 678 -12.20 8.58 -25.10
C PHE A 678 -11.97 8.29 -23.62
N GLU A 679 -12.01 7.01 -23.24
CA GLU A 679 -11.77 6.57 -21.85
C GLU A 679 -10.47 5.77 -21.78
N VAL A 680 -9.70 5.99 -20.71
CA VAL A 680 -8.46 5.25 -20.43
C VAL A 680 -8.53 4.68 -19.03
N ASP A 681 -8.35 3.38 -18.91
CA ASP A 681 -8.30 2.70 -17.62
C ASP A 681 -6.85 2.55 -17.14
N VAL A 682 -6.59 3.01 -15.91
CA VAL A 682 -5.33 2.78 -15.21
C VAL A 682 -5.59 1.83 -14.05
N THR A 683 -5.05 0.62 -14.15
CA THR A 683 -5.23 -0.43 -13.14
C THR A 683 -4.14 -0.38 -12.07
N GLY A 684 -4.43 -0.87 -10.86
CA GLY A 684 -3.43 -0.98 -9.79
C GLY A 684 -3.11 0.34 -9.10
N VAL A 685 -3.99 1.35 -9.23
CA VAL A 685 -3.83 2.64 -8.54
C VAL A 685 -4.07 2.44 -7.05
N PRO A 686 -3.16 2.83 -6.16
CA PRO A 686 -3.41 2.73 -4.72
C PRO A 686 -4.68 3.49 -4.32
N SER A 687 -5.58 2.76 -3.67
CA SER A 687 -6.91 3.25 -3.27
C SER A 687 -6.81 4.12 -2.02
N GLY A 688 -7.10 5.40 -2.19
CA GLY A 688 -6.94 6.43 -1.17
C GLY A 688 -5.83 7.41 -1.54
N GLY A 689 -5.94 8.65 -1.06
CA GLY A 689 -5.08 9.74 -1.48
C GLY A 689 -5.56 10.44 -2.76
N GLU A 690 -4.97 11.59 -3.04
CA GLU A 690 -5.38 12.44 -4.16
C GLU A 690 -4.40 12.33 -5.33
N TYR A 691 -4.94 12.20 -6.52
CA TYR A 691 -4.21 12.07 -7.77
C TYR A 691 -4.62 13.17 -8.75
N LYS A 692 -3.65 13.66 -9.51
CA LYS A 692 -3.88 14.47 -10.69
C LYS A 692 -3.64 13.65 -11.95
N ALA A 693 -4.53 13.80 -12.93
CA ALA A 693 -4.36 13.22 -14.26
C ALA A 693 -3.68 14.24 -15.17
N VAL A 694 -2.61 13.83 -15.84
CA VAL A 694 -1.89 14.61 -16.85
C VAL A 694 -1.91 13.82 -18.14
N LEU A 695 -2.57 14.35 -19.17
CA LEU A 695 -2.67 13.74 -20.49
C LEU A 695 -1.92 14.57 -21.52
N ARG A 696 -1.17 13.88 -22.38
CA ARG A 696 -0.48 14.44 -23.54
C ARG A 696 -0.95 13.69 -24.79
N ILE A 697 -1.37 14.41 -25.82
CA ILE A 697 -1.58 13.87 -27.16
C ILE A 697 -0.41 14.31 -28.01
N LEU A 698 0.23 13.34 -28.67
CA LEU A 698 1.45 13.53 -29.43
C LEU A 698 1.22 13.21 -30.90
N SER A 699 1.88 13.98 -31.77
CA SER A 699 1.94 13.70 -33.21
C SER A 699 2.91 12.57 -33.54
N SER A 700 3.01 12.21 -34.82
CA SER A 700 3.94 11.20 -35.32
C SER A 700 5.41 11.57 -35.14
N THR A 701 5.75 12.86 -35.05
CA THR A 701 7.11 13.34 -34.72
C THR A 701 7.37 13.40 -33.21
N GLY A 702 6.33 13.16 -32.39
CA GLY A 702 6.40 13.28 -30.93
C GLY A 702 6.12 14.69 -30.40
N PHE A 703 5.71 15.62 -31.27
CA PHE A 703 5.33 16.97 -30.87
C PHE A 703 4.03 16.97 -30.05
N LEU A 704 3.94 17.82 -29.03
CA LEU A 704 2.75 17.96 -28.16
C LEU A 704 1.66 18.74 -28.89
N VAL A 705 0.57 18.07 -29.26
CA VAL A 705 -0.56 18.67 -29.99
C VAL A 705 -1.81 18.82 -29.13
N GLY A 706 -1.89 18.12 -28.00
CA GLY A 706 -2.97 18.28 -27.02
C GLY A 706 -2.47 18.06 -25.60
N PHE A 707 -2.96 18.86 -24.66
CA PHE A 707 -2.57 18.78 -23.25
C PHE A 707 -3.78 18.92 -22.33
N GLY A 708 -3.91 18.01 -21.38
CA GLY A 708 -4.92 18.06 -20.33
C GLY A 708 -4.29 17.88 -18.96
N GLN A 709 -4.68 18.71 -18.01
CA GLN A 709 -4.32 18.54 -16.60
C GLN A 709 -5.52 18.93 -15.74
N GLN A 710 -5.80 18.09 -14.74
CA GLN A 710 -6.82 18.36 -13.73
C GLN A 710 -6.17 18.58 -12.35
N ASP A 711 -6.96 19.02 -11.38
CA ASP A 711 -6.52 19.22 -9.99
C ASP A 711 -6.26 17.89 -9.26
N PHE A 712 -6.14 17.91 -7.94
CA PHE A 712 -5.99 16.68 -7.17
C PHE A 712 -7.38 16.16 -6.78
N VAL A 713 -7.70 14.91 -7.17
CA VAL A 713 -8.98 14.26 -6.90
C VAL A 713 -8.76 12.93 -6.19
N ASN A 714 -9.65 12.61 -5.25
CA ASN A 714 -9.59 11.35 -4.52
C ASN A 714 -9.94 10.18 -5.46
N ALA A 715 -9.04 9.20 -5.59
CA ALA A 715 -9.20 8.06 -6.49
C ALA A 715 -10.03 6.92 -5.88
N VAL A 716 -11.01 7.24 -5.02
CA VAL A 716 -11.87 6.24 -4.36
C VAL A 716 -13.13 5.99 -5.21
N PRO A 717 -13.42 4.74 -5.62
CA PRO A 717 -14.58 4.39 -6.45
C PRO A 717 -15.97 4.69 -5.87
N ASN A 718 -16.10 5.06 -4.59
CA ASN A 718 -17.37 5.42 -3.93
C ASN A 718 -18.54 4.43 -4.20
N GLY A 719 -18.26 3.13 -4.24
CA GLY A 719 -19.26 2.08 -4.50
C GLY A 719 -19.45 1.71 -5.98
N ALA A 720 -18.78 2.39 -6.92
CA ALA A 720 -18.69 2.00 -8.32
C ALA A 720 -17.55 1.01 -8.57
N ALA A 721 -17.53 0.34 -9.73
CA ALA A 721 -16.49 -0.63 -10.11
C ALA A 721 -15.09 0.01 -10.33
N PHE A 722 -15.04 1.32 -10.58
CA PHE A 722 -13.82 2.10 -10.80
C PHE A 722 -14.02 3.54 -10.30
N ALA A 723 -12.93 4.23 -9.99
CA ALA A 723 -12.98 5.67 -9.73
C ALA A 723 -12.94 6.42 -11.07
N SER A 724 -13.83 7.38 -11.26
CA SER A 724 -13.88 8.18 -12.51
C SER A 724 -13.21 9.53 -12.30
N VAL A 725 -12.33 9.91 -13.22
CA VAL A 725 -11.67 11.22 -13.26
C VAL A 725 -11.89 11.83 -14.63
N GLU A 726 -12.32 13.09 -14.71
CA GLU A 726 -12.44 13.80 -15.97
C GLU A 726 -11.17 14.61 -16.25
N CYS A 727 -10.66 14.52 -17.49
CA CYS A 727 -9.49 15.26 -17.95
C CYS A 727 -9.85 16.01 -19.24
N VAL A 728 -10.00 17.33 -19.11
CA VAL A 728 -10.29 18.21 -20.23
C VAL A 728 -8.98 18.55 -20.95
N VAL A 729 -8.93 18.32 -22.26
CA VAL A 729 -7.74 18.50 -23.10
C VAL A 729 -7.90 19.74 -23.96
N LYS A 730 -6.89 20.61 -23.90
CA LYS A 730 -6.76 21.77 -24.77
C LYS A 730 -5.77 21.49 -25.91
N ASN A 731 -6.19 21.80 -27.13
CA ASN A 731 -5.36 21.69 -28.32
C ASN A 731 -4.21 22.72 -28.24
N GLN A 732 -3.04 22.34 -28.76
CA GLN A 732 -1.84 23.18 -28.77
C GLN A 732 -1.58 23.70 -30.17
N THR A 733 -1.19 24.96 -30.28
CA THR A 733 -0.82 25.62 -31.53
C THR A 733 0.45 24.98 -32.10
N ILE A 734 0.44 24.69 -33.40
CA ILE A 734 1.60 24.16 -34.11
C ILE A 734 2.42 25.34 -34.66
N PRO A 735 3.72 25.43 -34.35
CA PRO A 735 4.57 26.48 -34.88
C PRO A 735 4.69 26.38 -36.41
N ILE A 736 4.29 27.44 -37.12
CA ILE A 736 4.49 27.53 -38.57
C ILE A 736 5.92 28.00 -38.86
N THR A 737 6.71 27.11 -39.44
CA THR A 737 8.10 27.31 -39.85
C THR A 737 8.23 27.19 -41.36
N LYS A 738 9.45 27.35 -41.90
CA LYS A 738 9.73 27.18 -43.32
C LYS A 738 9.52 25.75 -43.85
N ASP A 739 9.55 24.78 -42.93
CA ASP A 739 9.44 23.35 -43.24
C ASP A 739 7.99 22.87 -43.10
N THR A 740 7.05 23.73 -42.69
CA THR A 740 5.63 23.40 -42.56
C THR A 740 5.02 23.11 -43.92
N THR A 741 4.45 21.92 -44.08
CA THR A 741 3.64 21.54 -45.24
C THR A 741 2.31 20.96 -44.79
N TYR A 742 1.33 20.94 -45.69
CA TYR A 742 0.00 20.38 -45.41
C TYR A 742 -0.22 19.07 -46.15
N SER A 743 -0.87 18.13 -45.47
CA SER A 743 -1.23 16.82 -46.03
C SER A 743 -2.68 16.49 -45.76
N VAL A 744 -3.31 15.72 -46.66
CA VAL A 744 -4.72 15.34 -46.54
C VAL A 744 -4.87 14.34 -45.39
N SER A 745 -5.73 14.67 -44.43
CA SER A 745 -6.08 13.83 -43.28
C SER A 745 -7.38 13.06 -43.48
N ALA A 746 -8.35 13.65 -44.19
CA ALA A 746 -9.67 13.08 -44.39
C ALA A 746 -10.37 13.70 -45.60
N GLU A 747 -11.30 12.93 -46.17
CA GLU A 747 -12.27 13.36 -47.17
C GLU A 747 -13.68 13.25 -46.58
N LEU A 748 -14.59 14.13 -46.99
CA LEU A 748 -16.01 14.01 -46.64
C LEU A 748 -16.70 13.03 -47.59
N ALA A 749 -17.37 12.02 -47.03
CA ALA A 749 -18.15 11.05 -47.79
C ALA A 749 -19.55 10.85 -47.19
N VAL A 750 -20.47 10.32 -47.98
CA VAL A 750 -21.79 9.87 -47.50
C VAL A 750 -21.72 8.38 -47.19
N VAL A 751 -21.74 8.04 -45.89
CA VAL A 751 -21.70 6.66 -45.40
C VAL A 751 -23.01 6.34 -44.72
N SER A 752 -23.72 5.32 -45.21
CA SER A 752 -25.05 4.92 -44.71
C SER A 752 -26.08 6.08 -44.71
N GLY A 753 -26.02 6.95 -45.71
CA GLY A 753 -26.95 8.07 -45.87
C GLY A 753 -26.63 9.32 -45.03
N SER A 754 -25.45 9.37 -44.38
CA SER A 754 -24.99 10.52 -43.60
C SER A 754 -23.58 10.99 -43.95
N HIS A 755 -23.30 12.29 -43.81
CA HIS A 755 -21.96 12.83 -43.98
C HIS A 755 -21.02 12.33 -42.88
N LYS A 756 -19.84 11.84 -43.27
CA LYS A 756 -18.76 11.45 -42.35
C LYS A 756 -17.40 11.80 -42.94
N TRP A 757 -16.48 12.19 -42.06
CA TRP A 757 -15.06 12.21 -42.39
C TRP A 757 -14.55 10.77 -42.50
N VAL A 758 -13.93 10.45 -43.62
CA VAL A 758 -13.32 9.14 -43.89
C VAL A 758 -11.85 9.31 -44.28
N ALA A 759 -11.07 8.24 -44.16
CA ALA A 759 -9.71 8.23 -44.68
C ALA A 759 -9.72 8.45 -46.20
N PRO A 760 -8.84 9.32 -46.75
CA PRO A 760 -8.81 9.59 -48.18
C PRO A 760 -8.31 8.35 -48.93
N THR A 761 -8.95 8.03 -50.06
CA THR A 761 -8.54 6.90 -50.92
C THR A 761 -7.68 7.35 -52.11
N ALA A 762 -7.72 8.63 -52.44
CA ALA A 762 -6.94 9.29 -53.49
C ALA A 762 -6.68 10.75 -53.09
N PRO A 763 -5.67 11.42 -53.69
CA PRO A 763 -5.53 12.87 -53.53
C PRO A 763 -6.70 13.63 -54.18
N PRO A 764 -6.96 14.88 -53.77
CA PRO A 764 -8.03 15.69 -54.34
C PRO A 764 -7.91 15.83 -55.86
N GLY A 765 -9.05 15.64 -56.54
CA GLY A 765 -9.15 15.69 -58.00
C GLY A 765 -9.00 17.10 -58.59
N GLY A 766 -8.69 17.15 -59.89
CA GLY A 766 -8.52 18.40 -60.65
C GLY A 766 -9.82 19.03 -61.17
N TYR A 767 -9.70 20.27 -61.64
CA TYR A 767 -10.75 21.13 -62.19
C TYR A 767 -11.40 20.56 -63.48
N PRO A 768 -12.73 20.29 -63.53
CA PRO A 768 -13.45 19.91 -64.75
C PRO A 768 -13.70 21.12 -65.67
N ASP A 769 -13.97 20.85 -66.96
CA ASP A 769 -14.34 21.89 -67.92
C ASP A 769 -15.68 22.55 -67.60
N ALA A 770 -15.81 23.80 -68.05
CA ALA A 770 -16.94 24.71 -67.84
C ALA A 770 -18.35 24.06 -67.91
N CYS A 771 -19.33 24.71 -67.26
CA CYS A 771 -20.75 24.36 -67.36
C CYS A 771 -21.26 24.45 -68.81
N ALA A 772 -21.08 23.39 -69.60
CA ALA A 772 -21.83 23.22 -70.83
C ALA A 772 -23.21 22.67 -70.43
N GLY A 773 -24.26 23.47 -70.63
CA GLY A 773 -25.62 23.09 -70.25
C GLY A 773 -25.97 21.67 -70.72
N GLY A 774 -26.35 20.82 -69.77
CA GLY A 774 -26.74 19.42 -70.01
C GLY A 774 -25.88 18.35 -69.33
N SER A 775 -24.87 18.70 -68.51
CA SER A 775 -24.13 17.72 -67.70
C SER A 775 -24.42 17.86 -66.20
N GLU A 776 -24.76 16.73 -65.59
CA GLU A 776 -24.98 16.49 -64.15
C GLU A 776 -23.73 16.72 -63.26
N ILE A 777 -23.13 17.93 -63.23
CA ILE A 777 -21.81 18.17 -62.60
C ILE A 777 -21.81 19.41 -61.70
N VAL A 778 -21.00 19.39 -60.63
CA VAL A 778 -20.62 20.59 -59.85
C VAL A 778 -19.79 21.55 -60.69
N CYS A 779 -20.33 22.74 -60.91
CA CYS A 779 -19.80 23.74 -61.83
C CYS A 779 -18.63 24.55 -61.25
N ALA A 780 -18.83 25.09 -60.04
CA ALA A 780 -17.84 25.97 -59.41
C ALA A 780 -18.04 25.98 -57.89
N PRO A 781 -17.03 25.58 -57.09
CA PRO A 781 -17.01 25.90 -55.66
C PRO A 781 -16.79 27.41 -55.48
N THR A 782 -17.72 28.12 -54.85
CA THR A 782 -17.74 29.59 -54.85
C THR A 782 -17.43 30.22 -53.49
N GLY A 783 -17.62 29.51 -52.37
CA GLY A 783 -17.27 30.05 -51.05
C GLY A 783 -17.31 29.00 -49.95
N ILE A 784 -16.54 29.23 -48.87
CA ILE A 784 -16.48 28.38 -47.69
C ILE A 784 -16.15 29.25 -46.46
N GLY A 785 -16.69 28.90 -45.30
CA GLY A 785 -16.40 29.56 -44.04
C GLY A 785 -16.64 28.64 -42.84
N ILE A 786 -15.87 28.85 -41.78
CA ILE A 786 -15.97 28.11 -40.51
C ILE A 786 -16.36 29.08 -39.40
N ASP A 787 -17.36 28.69 -38.63
CA ASP A 787 -17.69 29.26 -37.33
C ASP A 787 -17.15 28.28 -36.28
N ALA A 788 -15.98 28.60 -35.74
CA ALA A 788 -15.30 27.78 -34.76
C ALA A 788 -15.94 27.90 -33.37
N HIS A 789 -16.76 28.92 -33.12
CA HIS A 789 -17.43 29.10 -31.84
C HIS A 789 -18.53 28.04 -31.64
N ASN A 790 -19.36 27.82 -32.67
CA ASN A 790 -20.45 26.85 -32.63
C ASN A 790 -20.12 25.53 -33.34
N GLY A 791 -19.01 25.46 -34.07
CA GLY A 791 -18.63 24.32 -34.90
C GLY A 791 -19.51 24.22 -36.14
N ASN A 792 -19.72 25.31 -36.88
CA ASN A 792 -20.51 25.31 -38.12
C ASN A 792 -19.59 25.48 -39.34
N LEU A 793 -19.87 24.75 -40.41
CA LEU A 793 -19.14 24.80 -41.68
C LEU A 793 -20.11 25.10 -42.81
N GLY A 794 -20.05 26.33 -43.32
CA GLY A 794 -20.84 26.77 -44.47
C GLY A 794 -20.03 26.70 -45.75
N TYR A 795 -20.60 26.13 -46.81
CA TYR A 795 -19.98 26.16 -48.14
C TYR A 795 -21.02 26.36 -49.23
N ALA A 796 -20.62 27.08 -50.27
CA ALA A 796 -21.44 27.50 -51.39
C ALA A 796 -20.80 27.10 -52.71
N TRP A 797 -21.64 26.74 -53.66
CA TRP A 797 -21.21 26.30 -54.98
C TRP A 797 -22.28 26.53 -56.03
N GLN A 798 -21.89 26.40 -57.28
CA GLN A 798 -22.77 26.33 -58.43
C GLN A 798 -22.84 24.89 -58.93
N ALA A 799 -24.02 24.41 -59.30
CA ALA A 799 -24.17 23.16 -60.05
C ALA A 799 -25.43 23.20 -60.93
N ALA A 800 -25.47 22.33 -61.94
CA ALA A 800 -26.65 22.10 -62.76
C ALA A 800 -27.53 20.99 -62.15
N GLU A 801 -28.81 20.97 -62.52
CA GLU A 801 -29.74 19.85 -62.29
C GLU A 801 -29.89 19.38 -60.81
N GLN A 802 -29.87 20.31 -59.84
CA GLN A 802 -29.98 19.98 -58.41
C GLN A 802 -31.41 19.79 -57.89
N ALA A 803 -32.42 19.69 -58.77
CA ALA A 803 -33.85 19.68 -58.41
C ALA A 803 -34.27 20.83 -57.47
N LEU A 804 -33.62 21.99 -57.59
CA LEU A 804 -33.92 23.19 -56.81
C LEU A 804 -34.77 24.18 -57.63
N PRO A 805 -35.83 24.77 -57.04
CA PRO A 805 -36.51 25.89 -57.68
C PRO A 805 -35.61 27.13 -57.67
N ILE A 806 -35.79 28.00 -58.67
CA ILE A 806 -35.17 29.33 -58.66
C ILE A 806 -35.74 30.14 -57.49
N CYS A 807 -34.88 30.82 -56.73
CA CYS A 807 -35.32 31.67 -55.63
C CYS A 807 -36.30 32.76 -56.12
N GLY A 808 -37.44 32.88 -55.45
CA GLY A 808 -38.54 33.78 -55.87
C GLY A 808 -39.41 33.27 -57.03
N ARG A 809 -39.13 32.10 -57.62
CA ARG A 809 -39.89 31.49 -58.72
C ARG A 809 -40.09 29.98 -58.49
N SER A 810 -41.04 29.63 -57.63
CA SER A 810 -41.25 28.25 -57.17
C SER A 810 -41.70 27.25 -58.25
N SER A 811 -42.21 27.72 -59.40
CA SER A 811 -42.67 26.88 -60.52
C SER A 811 -41.58 26.58 -61.56
N ASP A 812 -40.41 27.19 -61.43
CA ASP A 812 -39.32 27.15 -62.42
C ASP A 812 -38.20 26.23 -61.90
N THR A 813 -38.27 24.94 -62.27
CA THR A 813 -37.41 23.88 -61.72
C THR A 813 -36.44 23.26 -62.75
N GLY A 814 -36.24 23.87 -63.92
CA GLY A 814 -35.56 23.22 -65.06
C GLY A 814 -34.30 23.93 -65.60
N GLY A 815 -33.22 23.16 -65.79
CA GLY A 815 -32.21 23.35 -66.84
C GLY A 815 -31.09 24.40 -66.64
N THR A 816 -31.12 25.22 -65.60
CA THR A 816 -30.09 26.27 -65.37
C THR A 816 -29.16 25.91 -64.21
N SER A 817 -27.87 26.25 -64.34
CA SER A 817 -26.89 26.15 -63.25
C SER A 817 -27.18 27.19 -62.17
N LEU A 818 -27.51 26.76 -60.95
CA LEU A 818 -27.87 27.63 -59.83
C LEU A 818 -26.78 27.62 -58.76
N HIS A 819 -26.65 28.75 -58.06
CA HIS A 819 -25.83 28.86 -56.87
C HIS A 819 -26.66 28.47 -55.64
N THR A 820 -26.06 27.64 -54.79
CA THR A 820 -26.67 27.20 -53.53
C THR A 820 -25.59 27.10 -52.46
N MET A 821 -26.00 26.79 -51.23
CA MET A 821 -25.08 26.54 -50.13
C MET A 821 -25.68 25.57 -49.11
N ARG A 822 -24.80 25.04 -48.27
CA ARG A 822 -25.14 24.15 -47.15
C ARG A 822 -24.30 24.49 -45.93
N ASN A 823 -24.87 24.23 -44.76
CA ASN A 823 -24.16 24.19 -43.48
C ASN A 823 -24.09 22.76 -42.94
N LEU A 824 -22.91 22.36 -42.46
CA LEU A 824 -22.68 21.15 -41.66
C LEU A 824 -22.26 21.53 -40.24
N ASN A 825 -22.43 20.60 -39.30
CA ASN A 825 -22.02 20.80 -37.91
C ASN A 825 -20.78 19.98 -37.58
N LEU A 826 -19.67 20.66 -37.33
CA LEU A 826 -18.41 20.09 -36.89
C LEU A 826 -18.34 19.90 -35.36
N ASN A 827 -19.40 20.28 -34.62
CA ASN A 827 -19.39 20.21 -33.16
C ASN A 827 -19.40 18.75 -32.68
N VAL A 828 -18.30 18.30 -32.10
CA VAL A 828 -18.13 16.92 -31.65
C VAL A 828 -19.02 16.55 -30.46
N PHE A 829 -19.54 17.54 -29.73
CA PHE A 829 -20.43 17.32 -28.58
C PHE A 829 -21.89 17.06 -29.01
N VAL A 830 -22.28 17.45 -30.22
CA VAL A 830 -23.64 17.26 -30.75
C VAL A 830 -23.74 15.89 -31.40
N GLU A 831 -24.68 15.06 -30.92
CA GLU A 831 -24.93 13.68 -31.38
C GLU A 831 -23.65 12.83 -31.56
N LYS A 832 -22.59 13.14 -30.78
CA LYS A 832 -21.25 12.54 -30.85
C LYS A 832 -20.68 12.44 -32.27
N GLY A 833 -20.66 13.55 -33.00
CA GLY A 833 -19.94 13.66 -34.28
C GLY A 833 -20.78 13.31 -35.51
N ALA A 834 -22.11 13.33 -35.40
CA ALA A 834 -22.96 13.34 -36.58
C ALA A 834 -22.89 14.73 -37.24
N LEU A 835 -22.15 14.82 -38.34
CA LEU A 835 -22.03 16.06 -39.13
C LEU A 835 -23.39 16.59 -39.60
N ASP A 836 -24.37 15.69 -39.67
CA ASP A 836 -25.72 15.96 -40.14
C ASP A 836 -26.70 16.41 -39.06
N ALA A 837 -26.29 16.42 -37.78
CA ALA A 837 -27.15 16.82 -36.66
C ALA A 837 -27.75 18.22 -36.83
N ASN A 838 -27.15 19.04 -37.69
CA ASN A 838 -27.63 20.37 -38.05
C ASN A 838 -27.40 20.67 -39.55
N VAL A 839 -27.66 19.72 -40.44
CA VAL A 839 -27.65 20.06 -41.88
C VAL A 839 -28.68 21.12 -42.13
N LYS A 840 -28.22 22.29 -42.59
CA LYS A 840 -29.12 23.34 -43.07
C LYS A 840 -28.85 23.62 -44.53
N ASP A 841 -29.93 23.62 -45.29
CA ASP A 841 -29.91 23.72 -46.73
C ASP A 841 -30.46 25.06 -47.20
N TYR A 842 -29.84 25.63 -48.22
CA TYR A 842 -30.48 26.70 -48.97
C TYR A 842 -31.54 26.05 -49.88
N ALA A 843 -32.83 26.21 -49.56
CA ALA A 843 -33.88 25.42 -50.19
C ALA A 843 -34.30 25.88 -51.61
N CYS A 844 -33.66 26.90 -52.17
CA CYS A 844 -33.74 27.28 -53.58
C CYS A 844 -32.34 27.53 -54.15
N GLY A 845 -32.25 27.78 -55.45
CA GLY A 845 -31.01 28.19 -56.10
C GLY A 845 -31.09 29.62 -56.65
N ASP A 846 -30.01 30.37 -56.48
CA ASP A 846 -29.86 31.74 -56.98
C ASP A 846 -29.16 31.77 -58.34
N LEU A 847 -29.51 32.75 -59.18
CA LEU A 847 -28.84 33.01 -60.46
C LEU A 847 -27.48 33.71 -60.29
N ARG A 848 -27.12 34.09 -59.06
CA ARG A 848 -25.89 34.80 -58.72
C ARG A 848 -25.22 34.13 -57.51
N PRO A 849 -23.88 34.28 -57.34
CA PRO A 849 -23.15 33.67 -56.24
C PRO A 849 -23.74 33.96 -54.85
N VAL A 850 -23.86 32.90 -54.05
CA VAL A 850 -24.15 33.00 -52.61
C VAL A 850 -22.82 32.98 -51.85
N VAL A 851 -22.60 33.93 -50.93
CA VAL A 851 -21.34 34.08 -50.21
C VAL A 851 -21.55 33.88 -48.70
N PRO A 852 -21.08 32.77 -48.11
CA PRO A 852 -21.12 32.58 -46.67
C PRO A 852 -20.03 33.43 -45.99
N MET A 853 -20.37 34.07 -44.87
CA MET A 853 -19.43 34.85 -44.04
C MET A 853 -19.55 34.39 -42.59
N TYR A 854 -18.64 33.53 -42.18
CA TYR A 854 -18.64 32.88 -40.87
C TYR A 854 -17.50 33.47 -40.03
N SER A 855 -17.69 33.55 -38.71
CA SER A 855 -16.71 34.15 -37.79
C SER A 855 -15.99 33.09 -36.98
N LEU A 856 -14.66 33.18 -36.89
CA LEU A 856 -13.86 32.28 -36.05
C LEU A 856 -13.97 32.59 -34.55
N ARG A 857 -14.41 33.80 -34.15
CA ARG A 857 -14.46 34.23 -32.75
C ARG A 857 -15.87 34.39 -32.20
N GLU A 858 -16.79 34.86 -33.04
CA GLU A 858 -18.10 35.33 -32.61
C GLU A 858 -19.22 34.39 -33.09
N PRO A 859 -20.32 34.25 -32.33
CA PRO A 859 -21.30 33.18 -32.55
C PRO A 859 -22.27 33.41 -33.70
N LYS A 860 -22.24 34.56 -34.39
CA LYS A 860 -23.14 34.86 -35.51
C LYS A 860 -22.47 34.62 -36.84
N SER A 861 -23.23 34.04 -37.76
CA SER A 861 -22.85 33.80 -39.15
C SER A 861 -23.78 34.56 -40.08
N TYR A 862 -23.27 34.94 -41.25
CA TYR A 862 -24.02 35.72 -42.23
C TYR A 862 -23.94 35.10 -43.62
N VAL A 863 -24.90 35.48 -44.46
CA VAL A 863 -24.89 35.15 -45.89
C VAL A 863 -25.17 36.40 -46.70
N LEU A 864 -24.46 36.54 -47.81
CA LEU A 864 -24.79 37.49 -48.85
C LEU A 864 -25.42 36.74 -50.02
N GLU A 865 -26.67 37.08 -50.33
CA GLU A 865 -27.50 36.39 -51.32
C GLU A 865 -28.32 37.38 -52.15
N ALA A 866 -28.85 36.93 -53.29
CA ALA A 866 -29.44 37.81 -54.31
C ALA A 866 -30.85 37.37 -54.76
N SER A 867 -31.57 36.62 -53.92
CA SER A 867 -32.90 36.07 -54.23
C SER A 867 -33.96 37.10 -54.60
N THR A 868 -33.79 38.36 -54.19
CA THR A 868 -34.69 39.47 -54.50
C THR A 868 -34.24 40.33 -55.69
N GLY A 869 -33.19 39.91 -56.41
CA GLY A 869 -32.65 40.64 -57.57
C GLY A 869 -31.60 41.71 -57.22
N GLN A 870 -31.39 42.01 -55.94
CA GLN A 870 -30.26 42.78 -55.40
C GLN A 870 -29.56 41.98 -54.30
N TYR A 871 -28.28 42.26 -54.04
CA TYR A 871 -27.58 41.60 -52.94
C TYR A 871 -28.01 42.14 -51.58
N VAL A 872 -28.45 41.22 -50.72
CA VAL A 872 -28.87 41.49 -49.34
C VAL A 872 -28.01 40.66 -48.39
N LEU A 873 -27.53 41.32 -47.34
CA LEU A 873 -26.83 40.69 -46.23
C LEU A 873 -27.84 40.22 -45.19
N ARG A 874 -27.80 38.93 -44.84
CA ARG A 874 -28.69 38.33 -43.84
C ARG A 874 -27.91 37.63 -42.72
N GLU A 875 -28.43 37.72 -41.50
CA GLU A 875 -27.97 36.88 -40.38
C GLU A 875 -28.53 35.47 -40.53
N LEU A 876 -27.68 34.45 -40.43
CA LEU A 876 -28.09 33.04 -40.48
C LEU A 876 -28.46 32.54 -39.07
N ASP A 877 -29.65 31.96 -38.92
CA ASP A 877 -29.95 31.13 -37.75
C ASP A 877 -29.42 29.71 -38.00
N LEU A 878 -28.25 29.42 -37.44
CA LEU A 878 -27.61 28.10 -37.48
C LEU A 878 -27.80 27.31 -36.18
N SER A 879 -28.76 27.67 -35.31
CA SER A 879 -29.06 26.91 -34.09
C SER A 879 -29.61 25.51 -34.41
N LEU A 880 -29.36 24.53 -33.54
CA LEU A 880 -29.84 23.13 -33.71
C LEU A 880 -31.36 23.01 -33.84
N THR A 881 -32.11 23.95 -33.25
CA THR A 881 -33.58 23.98 -33.27
C THR A 881 -34.18 24.79 -34.42
N GLY A 882 -33.33 25.48 -35.19
CA GLY A 882 -33.80 26.31 -36.31
C GLY A 882 -34.33 25.47 -37.47
N ALA A 883 -35.06 26.10 -38.39
CA ALA A 883 -35.58 25.42 -39.58
C ALA A 883 -34.45 24.81 -40.43
N SER A 884 -34.73 23.65 -41.06
CA SER A 884 -33.81 22.96 -41.97
C SER A 884 -33.50 23.78 -43.23
N ASP A 885 -34.46 24.58 -43.67
CA ASP A 885 -34.26 25.67 -44.60
C ASP A 885 -33.95 26.95 -43.82
N PHE A 886 -32.70 27.42 -43.90
CA PHE A 886 -32.30 28.63 -43.18
C PHE A 886 -32.70 29.92 -43.92
N ARG A 887 -33.42 29.85 -45.06
CA ARG A 887 -34.10 31.01 -45.64
C ARG A 887 -35.09 31.55 -44.60
N ARG A 888 -34.88 32.82 -44.19
CA ARG A 888 -35.62 33.65 -43.19
C ARG A 888 -34.69 34.40 -42.23
N GLY A 889 -33.37 34.28 -42.43
CA GLY A 889 -32.41 35.15 -41.77
C GLY A 889 -32.79 36.63 -41.82
N GLN A 890 -32.62 37.34 -40.70
CA GLN A 890 -32.97 38.75 -40.60
C GLN A 890 -32.14 39.55 -41.61
N PRO A 891 -32.77 40.31 -42.53
CA PRO A 891 -32.03 41.19 -43.42
C PRO A 891 -31.42 42.35 -42.63
N ILE A 892 -30.15 42.64 -42.91
CA ILE A 892 -29.34 43.60 -42.15
C ILE A 892 -29.05 44.84 -43.00
N ALA A 893 -28.63 44.61 -44.24
CA ALA A 893 -28.17 45.65 -45.15
C ALA A 893 -28.28 45.17 -46.60
N ARG A 894 -28.23 46.11 -47.53
CA ARG A 894 -28.22 45.83 -48.98
C ARG A 894 -27.00 46.48 -49.65
N LEU A 895 -26.61 45.92 -50.78
CA LEU A 895 -25.54 46.47 -51.61
C LEU A 895 -26.12 47.30 -52.74
N GLY A 896 -25.36 48.32 -53.16
CA GLY A 896 -25.67 49.07 -54.38
C GLY A 896 -25.28 48.30 -55.66
N SER A 897 -24.34 47.35 -55.53
CA SER A 897 -23.87 46.51 -56.62
C SER A 897 -24.77 45.31 -56.88
N THR A 898 -24.81 44.87 -58.14
CA THR A 898 -25.49 43.64 -58.57
C THR A 898 -24.54 42.46 -58.75
N THR A 899 -23.24 42.66 -58.51
CA THR A 899 -22.18 41.64 -58.60
C THR A 899 -21.28 41.69 -57.37
N VAL A 900 -20.91 40.51 -56.85
CA VAL A 900 -20.06 40.30 -55.69
C VAL A 900 -19.05 39.20 -56.02
N ARG A 901 -17.83 39.35 -55.52
CA ARG A 901 -16.73 38.40 -55.73
C ARG A 901 -16.28 37.70 -54.46
N ALA A 902 -16.20 38.43 -53.36
CA ALA A 902 -15.82 37.89 -52.07
C ALA A 902 -16.32 38.82 -50.95
N ALA A 903 -16.52 38.26 -49.77
CA ALA A 903 -16.90 39.01 -48.59
C ALA A 903 -16.40 38.31 -47.33
N ALA A 904 -16.11 39.06 -46.28
CA ALA A 904 -15.82 38.50 -44.96
C ALA A 904 -16.34 39.43 -43.85
N VAL A 905 -16.44 38.89 -42.65
CA VAL A 905 -16.89 39.59 -41.44
C VAL A 905 -15.73 39.73 -40.45
N TYR A 906 -15.67 40.87 -39.76
CA TYR A 906 -14.74 41.14 -38.67
C TYR A 906 -15.50 41.23 -37.35
N ASP A 907 -15.30 40.25 -36.46
CA ASP A 907 -15.85 40.18 -35.09
C ASP A 907 -17.33 40.60 -34.96
N ASN A 908 -18.15 40.27 -35.96
CA ASN A 908 -19.56 40.66 -36.04
C ASN A 908 -19.81 42.18 -35.87
N ARG A 909 -18.81 43.00 -36.20
CA ARG A 909 -18.85 44.48 -36.17
C ARG A 909 -18.88 45.08 -37.57
N TYR A 910 -18.07 44.54 -38.48
CA TYR A 910 -17.96 45.04 -39.84
C TYR A 910 -18.01 43.89 -40.85
N ALA A 911 -18.69 44.10 -41.98
CA ALA A 911 -18.57 43.23 -43.14
C ALA A 911 -17.92 44.00 -44.28
N MET A 912 -16.92 43.40 -44.91
CA MET A 912 -16.22 43.96 -46.06
C MET A 912 -16.53 43.11 -47.28
N ILE A 913 -16.94 43.77 -48.37
CA ILE A 913 -17.38 43.12 -49.60
C ILE A 913 -16.59 43.69 -50.78
N ILE A 914 -16.14 42.79 -51.65
CA ILE A 914 -15.61 43.12 -52.97
C ILE A 914 -16.74 42.97 -53.97
N SER A 915 -17.16 44.09 -54.56
CA SER A 915 -18.24 44.16 -55.53
C SER A 915 -17.74 44.60 -56.91
N GLY A 916 -18.49 44.31 -57.96
CA GLY A 916 -18.15 44.69 -59.34
C GLY A 916 -17.56 43.56 -60.19
N ASP A 917 -17.49 43.82 -61.50
CA ASP A 917 -16.91 42.90 -62.48
C ASP A 917 -15.38 43.02 -62.57
N ALA A 918 -14.75 42.05 -63.23
CA ALA A 918 -13.30 42.01 -63.39
C ALA A 918 -12.74 43.34 -63.94
N GLY A 919 -11.96 44.05 -63.14
CA GLY A 919 -11.30 45.30 -63.55
C GLY A 919 -12.08 46.58 -63.22
N VAL A 920 -13.29 46.46 -62.67
CA VAL A 920 -14.09 47.56 -62.09
C VAL A 920 -14.43 47.31 -60.61
N ASP A 921 -13.61 46.49 -59.95
CA ASP A 921 -13.80 46.06 -58.55
C ASP A 921 -13.88 47.26 -57.58
N ARG A 922 -14.76 47.18 -56.59
CA ARG A 922 -14.98 48.17 -55.54
C ARG A 922 -14.98 47.49 -54.17
N LEU A 923 -14.52 48.21 -53.16
CA LEU A 923 -14.60 47.79 -51.77
C LEU A 923 -15.80 48.47 -51.11
N GLU A 924 -16.73 47.67 -50.60
CA GLU A 924 -17.90 48.12 -49.87
C GLU A 924 -17.81 47.65 -48.40
N VAL A 925 -18.18 48.52 -47.46
CA VAL A 925 -18.16 48.23 -46.02
C VAL A 925 -19.54 48.44 -45.41
N ILE A 926 -19.94 47.51 -44.54
CA ILE A 926 -21.17 47.55 -43.75
C ILE A 926 -20.79 47.48 -42.28
N GLU A 927 -21.34 48.39 -41.47
CA GLU A 927 -21.23 48.33 -40.02
C GLU A 927 -22.44 47.58 -39.43
N LEU A 928 -22.18 46.43 -38.83
CA LEU A 928 -23.20 45.48 -38.37
C LEU A 928 -23.84 45.87 -37.02
N LYS A 929 -23.13 46.66 -36.20
CA LYS A 929 -23.61 47.14 -34.89
C LYS A 929 -24.08 48.61 -34.88
N SER A 930 -24.36 49.19 -36.05
CA SER A 930 -24.85 50.58 -36.14
C SER A 930 -26.29 50.69 -35.61
N PRO A 931 -26.67 51.75 -34.87
CA PRO A 931 -28.05 51.98 -34.44
C PRO A 931 -29.07 52.07 -35.60
N GLN A 932 -28.62 52.21 -36.86
CA GLN A 932 -29.47 52.15 -38.05
C GLN A 932 -29.86 50.72 -38.50
N VAL A 933 -29.19 49.69 -37.99
CA VAL A 933 -29.45 48.27 -38.30
C VAL A 933 -30.55 47.68 -37.40
N ALA A 934 -30.91 48.38 -36.31
CA ALA A 934 -31.90 47.95 -35.33
C ALA A 934 -33.38 48.21 -35.71
N VAL A 935 -33.70 48.43 -36.99
CA VAL A 935 -35.08 48.64 -37.44
C VAL A 935 -35.71 47.31 -37.86
N THR A 936 -36.53 46.74 -36.98
CA THR A 936 -37.44 45.63 -37.28
C THR A 936 -38.42 46.00 -38.40
N HIS A 937 -38.51 45.13 -39.41
CA HIS A 937 -39.55 45.10 -40.46
C HIS A 937 -39.60 46.26 -41.45
N ALA A 938 -38.54 46.43 -42.24
CA ALA A 938 -38.63 47.19 -43.49
C ALA A 938 -38.44 46.24 -44.68
N SER A 939 -39.19 46.45 -45.77
CA SER A 939 -38.92 45.78 -47.06
C SER A 939 -37.44 45.93 -47.44
N ASP A 940 -36.87 44.99 -48.20
CA ASP A 940 -35.44 45.02 -48.59
C ASP A 940 -35.01 46.40 -49.15
N GLU A 941 -35.94 47.13 -49.78
CA GLU A 941 -35.74 48.49 -50.31
C GLU A 941 -35.40 49.57 -49.27
N ARG A 942 -35.70 49.35 -47.99
CA ARG A 942 -35.47 50.29 -46.88
C ARG A 942 -34.25 49.95 -46.02
N LEU A 943 -33.53 48.88 -46.35
CA LEU A 943 -32.31 48.49 -45.64
C LEU A 943 -31.18 49.52 -45.82
N PRO A 944 -30.33 49.72 -44.80
CA PRO A 944 -29.09 50.47 -44.91
C PRO A 944 -28.25 50.00 -46.11
N ARG A 945 -27.63 50.95 -46.82
CA ARG A 945 -26.76 50.64 -47.97
C ARG A 945 -25.30 50.55 -47.52
N ALA A 946 -24.55 49.63 -48.10
CA ALA A 946 -23.11 49.55 -47.92
C ALA A 946 -22.40 50.82 -48.42
N HIS A 947 -21.30 51.20 -47.77
CA HIS A 947 -20.50 52.36 -48.13
C HIS A 947 -19.34 51.94 -49.03
N VAL A 948 -19.24 52.51 -50.23
CA VAL A 948 -18.08 52.34 -51.10
C VAL A 948 -16.89 53.08 -50.50
N ARG A 949 -15.79 52.37 -50.25
CA ARG A 949 -14.55 52.88 -49.63
C ARG A 949 -13.36 52.90 -50.56
N SER A 950 -13.34 52.00 -51.54
CA SER A 950 -12.29 51.92 -52.56
C SER A 950 -12.89 51.59 -53.93
N GLY A 951 -12.22 52.08 -54.98
CA GLY A 951 -12.61 51.86 -56.37
C GLY A 951 -11.51 51.16 -57.19
N PRO A 952 -11.74 50.99 -58.49
CA PRO A 952 -10.82 50.23 -59.34
C PRO A 952 -9.49 50.95 -59.56
N GLY A 953 -8.40 50.20 -59.61
CA GLY A 953 -7.09 50.74 -59.99
C GLY A 953 -5.88 49.96 -59.48
N THR A 954 -4.70 50.48 -59.81
CA THR A 954 -3.39 49.90 -59.44
C THR A 954 -2.73 50.63 -58.28
N LEU A 955 -3.20 51.84 -57.94
CA LEU A 955 -2.67 52.63 -56.83
C LEU A 955 -2.97 51.99 -55.48
N ARG A 956 -2.22 52.38 -54.45
CA ARG A 956 -2.52 52.03 -53.06
C ARG A 956 -3.90 52.57 -52.69
N GLY A 957 -4.70 51.72 -52.07
CA GLY A 957 -6.08 51.97 -51.71
C GLY A 957 -7.08 51.75 -52.84
N ASN A 958 -6.64 51.40 -54.04
CA ASN A 958 -7.49 50.90 -55.12
C ASN A 958 -7.27 49.39 -55.30
N ILE A 959 -8.28 48.71 -55.85
CA ILE A 959 -8.24 47.27 -56.07
C ILE A 959 -8.46 46.93 -57.55
N ARG A 960 -7.84 45.86 -58.05
CA ARG A 960 -8.09 45.36 -59.41
C ARG A 960 -7.96 43.85 -59.49
N GLY A 961 -8.99 43.20 -60.02
CA GLY A 961 -9.05 41.76 -60.17
C GLY A 961 -8.98 41.04 -58.82
N ALA A 962 -9.68 41.56 -57.80
CA ALA A 962 -9.69 40.98 -56.48
C ALA A 962 -10.56 39.71 -56.45
N VAL A 963 -10.07 38.65 -55.79
CA VAL A 963 -10.66 37.29 -55.87
C VAL A 963 -11.09 36.71 -54.53
N ALA A 964 -10.51 37.21 -53.44
CA ALA A 964 -10.78 36.75 -52.08
C ALA A 964 -10.34 37.82 -51.08
N LEU A 965 -10.88 37.72 -49.86
CA LEU A 965 -10.41 38.51 -48.72
C LEU A 965 -10.57 37.72 -47.42
N CYS A 966 -9.69 37.96 -46.44
CA CYS A 966 -9.79 37.38 -45.10
C CYS A 966 -9.64 38.43 -44.00
N GLN A 967 -10.19 38.14 -42.82
CA GLN A 967 -9.96 38.91 -41.60
C GLN A 967 -8.60 38.53 -41.03
N ALA A 968 -7.68 39.48 -40.91
CA ALA A 968 -6.47 39.31 -40.14
C ALA A 968 -6.67 39.85 -38.72
N PHE A 969 -6.32 39.01 -37.75
CA PHE A 969 -6.62 39.26 -36.34
C PHE A 969 -5.55 40.11 -35.64
N ASP A 970 -4.36 40.20 -36.24
CA ASP A 970 -3.33 41.11 -35.80
C ASP A 970 -3.53 42.48 -36.44
N GLY A 971 -3.98 43.49 -35.68
CA GLY A 971 -4.05 44.87 -36.15
C GLY A 971 -5.39 45.32 -36.78
N ASP A 972 -6.47 44.58 -36.59
CA ASP A 972 -7.83 44.95 -37.01
C ASP A 972 -7.95 45.28 -38.52
N VAL A 973 -7.47 44.38 -39.38
CA VAL A 973 -7.47 44.58 -40.85
C VAL A 973 -8.14 43.45 -41.61
N PHE A 974 -8.61 43.77 -42.81
CA PHE A 974 -8.91 42.82 -43.86
C PHE A 974 -7.76 42.77 -44.86
N ILE A 975 -7.42 41.57 -45.31
CA ILE A 975 -6.44 41.36 -46.36
C ILE A 975 -7.18 40.99 -47.64
N VAL A 976 -6.97 41.78 -48.69
CA VAL A 976 -7.54 41.57 -50.02
C VAL A 976 -6.50 40.94 -50.93
N LEU A 977 -6.86 39.83 -51.56
CA LEU A 977 -6.03 39.15 -52.57
C LEU A 977 -6.40 39.62 -53.97
N GLU A 978 -5.45 40.25 -54.64
CA GLU A 978 -5.61 40.83 -55.97
C GLU A 978 -4.90 39.98 -57.03
N ASN A 979 -5.65 39.19 -57.80
CA ASN A 979 -5.10 38.44 -58.93
C ASN A 979 -4.72 39.35 -60.11
N GLY A 980 -5.42 40.48 -60.27
CA GLY A 980 -5.14 41.46 -61.33
C GLY A 980 -3.84 42.23 -61.09
N ASN A 981 -3.64 42.71 -59.85
CA ASN A 981 -2.44 43.46 -59.46
C ASN A 981 -1.30 42.57 -58.92
N LYS A 982 -1.54 41.27 -58.73
CA LYS A 982 -0.56 40.29 -58.17
C LYS A 982 -0.02 40.70 -56.81
N ARG A 983 -0.91 41.05 -55.88
CA ARG A 983 -0.55 41.52 -54.54
C ARG A 983 -1.58 41.14 -53.48
N LEU A 984 -1.14 41.17 -52.22
CA LEU A 984 -2.01 41.33 -51.06
C LEU A 984 -2.05 42.81 -50.68
N GLN A 985 -3.23 43.30 -50.32
CA GLN A 985 -3.40 44.65 -49.80
C GLN A 985 -4.24 44.64 -48.52
N ALA A 986 -3.70 45.25 -47.46
CA ALA A 986 -4.37 45.35 -46.17
C ALA A 986 -5.19 46.64 -46.07
N PHE A 987 -6.41 46.51 -45.56
CA PHE A 987 -7.35 47.58 -45.31
C PHE A 987 -7.80 47.52 -43.84
N GLY A 988 -7.88 48.65 -43.16
CA GLY A 988 -8.53 48.71 -41.86
C GLY A 988 -10.02 48.36 -41.96
N VAL A 989 -10.65 48.08 -40.83
CA VAL A 989 -12.08 47.69 -40.76
C VAL A 989 -13.04 48.70 -41.42
N THR A 990 -12.64 49.98 -41.57
CA THR A 990 -13.46 50.99 -42.26
C THR A 990 -13.13 51.19 -43.74
N GLY A 991 -12.21 50.41 -44.31
CA GLY A 991 -11.87 50.36 -45.73
C GLY A 991 -10.74 51.30 -46.18
N GLU A 992 -10.04 51.92 -45.24
CA GLU A 992 -8.82 52.71 -45.45
C GLU A 992 -7.58 51.80 -45.61
N PRO A 993 -6.58 52.17 -46.42
CA PRO A 993 -5.37 51.34 -46.56
C PRO A 993 -4.56 51.29 -45.26
N ALA A 994 -4.27 50.09 -44.77
CA ALA A 994 -3.50 49.89 -43.54
C ALA A 994 -1.99 50.03 -43.82
N VAL A 995 -1.52 51.28 -43.94
CA VAL A 995 -0.17 51.61 -44.46
C VAL A 995 1.01 51.04 -43.68
N ASP A 996 0.79 50.61 -42.44
CA ASP A 996 1.84 50.10 -41.55
C ASP A 996 1.77 48.59 -41.30
N TYR A 997 0.92 47.85 -42.04
CA TYR A 997 0.64 46.45 -41.74
C TYR A 997 1.76 45.48 -42.13
N PHE A 998 2.17 45.49 -43.41
CA PHE A 998 3.22 44.62 -43.94
C PHE A 998 4.61 45.23 -43.79
N HIS A 999 5.60 44.40 -43.51
CA HIS A 999 7.01 44.76 -43.55
C HIS A 999 7.61 44.43 -44.92
N LYS A 1000 8.29 45.40 -45.52
CA LYS A 1000 9.04 45.26 -46.77
C LYS A 1000 10.51 44.95 -46.50
N ALA A 1001 11.21 44.50 -47.55
CA ALA A 1001 12.65 44.39 -47.54
C ALA A 1001 13.28 45.73 -47.11
N GLY A 1002 14.24 45.70 -46.18
CA GLY A 1002 14.84 46.90 -45.59
C GLY A 1002 14.06 47.53 -44.43
N GLY A 1003 13.00 46.89 -43.92
CA GLY A 1003 12.32 47.28 -42.66
C GLY A 1003 11.26 48.38 -42.79
N SER A 1004 11.01 48.89 -44.00
CA SER A 1004 9.93 49.85 -44.26
C SER A 1004 8.56 49.18 -44.17
N ARG A 1005 7.53 49.91 -43.74
CA ARG A 1005 6.16 49.38 -43.62
C ARG A 1005 5.29 49.73 -44.83
N SER A 1006 4.27 48.93 -45.11
CA SER A 1006 3.36 49.12 -46.24
C SER A 1006 1.99 48.48 -46.05
N ALA A 1007 0.98 49.00 -46.75
CA ALA A 1007 -0.31 48.33 -46.93
C ALA A 1007 -0.25 47.18 -47.94
N ILE A 1008 0.85 47.05 -48.71
CA ILE A 1008 0.95 46.14 -49.85
C ILE A 1008 2.10 45.15 -49.66
N LEU A 1009 1.81 43.88 -49.94
CA LEU A 1009 2.79 42.82 -50.15
C LEU A 1009 2.66 42.32 -51.60
N GLU A 1010 3.73 42.46 -52.38
CA GLU A 1010 3.78 41.98 -53.77
C GLU A 1010 3.87 40.46 -53.82
N LEU A 1011 3.18 39.84 -54.78
CA LEU A 1011 3.17 38.39 -54.96
C LEU A 1011 3.79 38.02 -56.32
N PRO A 1012 4.27 36.76 -56.50
CA PRO A 1012 4.78 36.28 -57.77
C PRO A 1012 3.82 36.50 -58.95
N SER A 1013 4.33 36.97 -60.09
CA SER A 1013 3.53 37.32 -61.27
C SER A 1013 3.18 36.13 -62.17
N ASP A 1014 3.87 34.99 -62.00
CA ASP A 1014 3.72 33.76 -62.79
C ASP A 1014 2.58 32.85 -62.30
N ARG A 1015 1.81 33.30 -61.30
CA ARG A 1015 0.72 32.55 -60.66
C ARG A 1015 -0.64 33.17 -60.90
N GLU A 1016 -1.67 32.33 -60.91
CA GLU A 1016 -3.07 32.72 -60.79
C GLU A 1016 -3.53 32.52 -59.35
N TYR A 1017 -4.00 33.59 -58.72
CA TYR A 1017 -4.43 33.59 -57.33
C TYR A 1017 -5.92 33.28 -57.21
N LEU A 1018 -6.29 32.42 -56.26
CA LEU A 1018 -7.64 31.84 -56.16
C LEU A 1018 -8.34 32.20 -54.84
N ASP A 1019 -7.61 32.10 -53.73
CA ASP A 1019 -8.18 32.30 -52.39
C ASP A 1019 -7.15 32.74 -51.34
N VAL A 1020 -7.63 33.37 -50.27
CA VAL A 1020 -6.80 33.77 -49.13
C VAL A 1020 -7.51 33.47 -47.81
N GLY A 1021 -6.75 33.00 -46.84
CA GLY A 1021 -7.20 32.72 -45.48
C GLY A 1021 -6.19 33.26 -44.47
N CYS A 1022 -6.68 33.69 -43.32
CA CYS A 1022 -5.88 34.30 -42.27
C CYS A 1022 -6.05 33.46 -41.00
N GLU A 1023 -4.95 33.04 -40.37
CA GLU A 1023 -4.99 32.19 -39.16
C GLU A 1023 -5.04 33.03 -37.88
N LEU A 1024 -5.80 32.55 -36.89
CA LEU A 1024 -6.22 33.33 -35.72
C LEU A 1024 -5.08 33.65 -34.74
N GLU A 1025 -4.25 32.67 -34.38
CA GLU A 1025 -3.31 32.81 -33.28
C GLU A 1025 -1.93 33.32 -33.72
N SER A 1026 -1.40 32.83 -34.85
CA SER A 1026 -0.07 33.18 -35.35
C SER A 1026 -0.05 34.37 -36.31
N GLY A 1027 -1.22 34.78 -36.84
CA GLY A 1027 -1.33 35.82 -37.86
C GLY A 1027 -0.73 35.41 -39.23
N ALA A 1028 -0.58 34.11 -39.46
CA ALA A 1028 -0.13 33.58 -40.75
C ALA A 1028 -1.19 33.80 -41.83
N ILE A 1029 -0.74 34.16 -43.04
CA ILE A 1029 -1.60 34.46 -44.18
C ILE A 1029 -1.38 33.38 -45.24
N TYR A 1030 -2.43 32.64 -45.55
CA TYR A 1030 -2.44 31.51 -46.46
C TYR A 1030 -2.96 31.97 -47.81
N VAL A 1031 -2.20 31.75 -48.87
CA VAL A 1031 -2.53 32.18 -50.24
C VAL A 1031 -2.57 30.95 -51.14
N LEU A 1032 -3.77 30.66 -51.66
CA LEU A 1032 -4.01 29.61 -52.63
C LEU A 1032 -3.78 30.14 -54.05
N SER A 1033 -2.94 29.45 -54.80
CA SER A 1033 -2.59 29.82 -56.16
C SER A 1033 -2.36 28.60 -57.05
N ARG A 1034 -2.36 28.81 -58.36
CA ARG A 1034 -1.97 27.80 -59.34
C ARG A 1034 -1.06 28.35 -60.42
N ARG A 1035 -0.29 27.49 -61.08
CA ARG A 1035 0.54 27.87 -62.23
C ARG A 1035 -0.24 27.75 -63.53
N GLY A 1036 -0.43 28.88 -64.22
CA GLY A 1036 -1.19 28.95 -65.46
C GLY A 1036 -2.65 28.51 -65.32
N ARG A 1037 -3.27 28.13 -66.43
CA ARG A 1037 -4.65 27.57 -66.47
C ARG A 1037 -4.67 26.04 -66.48
N SER A 1038 -3.60 25.42 -66.00
CA SER A 1038 -3.46 23.97 -66.00
C SER A 1038 -4.50 23.33 -65.07
N ARG A 1039 -4.95 22.13 -65.44
CA ARG A 1039 -5.98 21.35 -64.73
C ARG A 1039 -5.37 20.28 -63.83
N SER A 1040 -4.04 20.18 -63.79
CA SER A 1040 -3.36 19.18 -62.96
C SER A 1040 -3.43 19.57 -61.47
N PRO A 1041 -3.78 18.64 -60.58
CA PRO A 1041 -3.64 18.83 -59.13
C PRO A 1041 -2.24 19.27 -58.71
N THR A 1042 -1.21 18.92 -59.49
CA THR A 1042 0.20 19.26 -59.20
C THR A 1042 0.56 20.73 -59.41
N ASP A 1043 -0.31 21.50 -60.08
CA ASP A 1043 -0.05 22.91 -60.37
C ASP A 1043 -0.57 23.85 -59.28
N PHE A 1044 -1.13 23.31 -58.20
CA PHE A 1044 -1.66 24.09 -57.08
C PHE A 1044 -0.66 24.21 -55.93
N TYR A 1045 -0.64 25.41 -55.36
CA TYR A 1045 0.27 25.83 -54.31
C TYR A 1045 -0.51 26.54 -53.21
N LEU A 1046 -0.18 26.21 -51.97
CA LEU A 1046 -0.57 26.96 -50.79
C LEU A 1046 0.69 27.58 -50.19
N ASP A 1047 0.84 28.89 -50.38
CA ASP A 1047 1.94 29.65 -49.79
C ASP A 1047 1.48 30.30 -48.49
N ILE A 1048 2.36 30.28 -47.50
CA ILE A 1048 2.13 30.92 -46.20
C ILE A 1048 3.06 32.12 -46.10
N TYR A 1049 2.50 33.26 -45.74
CA TYR A 1049 3.20 34.52 -45.50
C TYR A 1049 3.03 34.95 -44.05
N LYS A 1050 3.91 35.85 -43.59
CA LYS A 1050 3.79 36.56 -42.31
C LYS A 1050 3.85 38.04 -42.57
N ARG A 1051 3.09 38.86 -41.83
CA ARG A 1051 3.14 40.32 -42.00
C ARG A 1051 4.53 40.92 -41.81
N THR A 1052 5.39 40.26 -41.04
CA THR A 1052 6.75 40.74 -40.70
C THR A 1052 7.82 40.40 -41.73
N SER A 1053 7.48 39.64 -42.79
CA SER A 1053 8.42 39.22 -43.83
C SER A 1053 7.82 39.44 -45.22
N PRO A 1054 8.59 39.99 -46.18
CA PRO A 1054 8.16 40.06 -47.56
C PRO A 1054 8.28 38.72 -48.31
N GLU A 1055 8.97 37.73 -47.72
CA GLU A 1055 9.21 36.44 -48.33
C GLU A 1055 8.15 35.41 -47.96
N VAL A 1056 7.93 34.44 -48.86
CA VAL A 1056 7.13 33.25 -48.56
C VAL A 1056 7.78 32.51 -47.40
N LEU A 1057 7.03 32.26 -46.33
CA LEU A 1057 7.50 31.50 -45.19
C LEU A 1057 7.57 30.01 -45.54
N ALA A 1058 6.49 29.45 -46.06
CA ALA A 1058 6.38 28.03 -46.37
C ALA A 1058 5.48 27.80 -47.59
N THR A 1059 5.69 26.70 -48.31
CA THR A 1059 4.92 26.34 -49.50
C THR A 1059 4.52 24.87 -49.43
N THR A 1060 3.22 24.60 -49.52
CA THR A 1060 2.70 23.26 -49.81
C THR A 1060 2.41 23.14 -51.31
N ARG A 1061 3.01 22.15 -51.96
CA ARG A 1061 2.73 21.81 -53.36
C ARG A 1061 1.63 20.75 -53.45
N ASN A 1062 1.01 20.62 -54.63
CA ASN A 1062 -0.07 19.66 -54.89
C ASN A 1062 -1.32 19.91 -54.00
N PHE A 1063 -1.55 21.16 -53.62
CA PHE A 1063 -2.69 21.55 -52.79
C PHE A 1063 -3.93 21.82 -53.68
N ALA A 1064 -4.48 20.78 -54.29
CA ALA A 1064 -5.58 20.94 -55.25
C ALA A 1064 -6.88 21.34 -54.56
N ALA A 1065 -7.23 22.63 -54.66
CA ALA A 1065 -8.42 23.22 -54.08
C ALA A 1065 -8.89 24.45 -54.86
N ALA A 1066 -10.19 24.75 -54.79
CA ALA A 1066 -10.78 25.97 -55.34
C ALA A 1066 -10.86 27.09 -54.29
N LYS A 1067 -11.30 26.71 -53.09
CA LYS A 1067 -11.54 27.60 -51.94
C LYS A 1067 -11.17 26.86 -50.66
N PHE A 1068 -10.83 27.58 -49.59
CA PHE A 1068 -10.52 26.96 -48.31
C PHE A 1068 -10.88 27.84 -47.11
N ALA A 1069 -11.05 27.19 -45.95
CA ALA A 1069 -11.21 27.84 -44.66
C ALA A 1069 -10.25 27.23 -43.64
N LEU A 1070 -9.79 28.04 -42.70
CA LEU A 1070 -8.92 27.64 -41.58
C LEU A 1070 -9.75 27.50 -40.31
N ASP A 1071 -9.45 26.50 -39.50
CA ASP A 1071 -10.02 26.35 -38.16
C ASP A 1071 -9.04 26.79 -37.05
N THR A 1072 -9.49 26.73 -35.79
CA THR A 1072 -8.68 27.10 -34.60
C THR A 1072 -7.54 26.12 -34.30
N ASN A 1073 -7.54 24.94 -34.92
CA ASN A 1073 -6.49 23.93 -34.80
C ASN A 1073 -5.47 24.00 -35.94
N GLN A 1074 -5.53 25.07 -36.76
CA GLN A 1074 -4.73 25.28 -37.96
C GLN A 1074 -4.94 24.18 -39.01
N ASN A 1075 -6.06 23.46 -38.97
CA ASN A 1075 -6.45 22.60 -40.08
C ASN A 1075 -7.04 23.46 -41.20
N ILE A 1076 -6.89 22.98 -42.43
CA ILE A 1076 -7.53 23.58 -43.59
C ILE A 1076 -8.65 22.67 -44.08
N ILE A 1077 -9.86 23.20 -44.20
CA ILE A 1077 -10.95 22.53 -44.93
C ILE A 1077 -11.05 23.19 -46.31
N SER A 1078 -10.88 22.41 -47.36
CA SER A 1078 -10.88 22.90 -48.74
C SER A 1078 -12.00 22.31 -49.56
N LEU A 1079 -12.53 23.11 -50.49
CA LEU A 1079 -13.43 22.67 -51.54
C LEU A 1079 -12.65 22.23 -52.78
N GLY A 1080 -12.87 20.99 -53.19
CA GLY A 1080 -12.40 20.42 -54.45
C GLY A 1080 -13.46 20.45 -55.54
N TRP A 1081 -13.13 19.85 -56.68
CA TRP A 1081 -14.05 19.67 -57.82
C TRP A 1081 -14.59 18.25 -57.97
N ASN A 1082 -14.15 17.33 -57.11
CA ASN A 1082 -14.82 16.04 -56.99
C ASN A 1082 -16.27 16.25 -56.53
N GLU A 1083 -17.12 15.29 -56.86
CA GLU A 1083 -18.55 15.38 -56.60
C GLU A 1083 -18.98 14.40 -55.52
N LEU A 1084 -19.81 14.90 -54.61
CA LEU A 1084 -20.53 14.15 -53.60
C LEU A 1084 -22.04 14.30 -53.85
N VAL A 1085 -22.82 13.23 -53.68
CA VAL A 1085 -24.29 13.32 -53.77
C VAL A 1085 -24.92 13.00 -52.42
N PHE A 1086 -25.68 13.95 -51.87
CA PHE A 1086 -26.43 13.76 -50.63
C PHE A 1086 -27.85 14.29 -50.73
N ARG A 1087 -28.84 13.48 -50.34
CA ARG A 1087 -30.28 13.80 -50.41
C ARG A 1087 -30.71 14.37 -51.78
N GLY A 1088 -30.14 13.84 -52.87
CA GLY A 1088 -30.43 14.27 -54.24
C GLY A 1088 -29.77 15.59 -54.67
N ARG A 1089 -28.97 16.22 -53.81
CA ARG A 1089 -28.14 17.38 -54.16
C ARG A 1089 -26.72 16.95 -54.48
N ARG A 1090 -26.14 17.57 -55.50
CA ARG A 1090 -24.72 17.42 -55.88
C ARG A 1090 -23.90 18.49 -55.18
N GLU A 1091 -22.85 18.09 -54.49
CA GLU A 1091 -21.99 18.91 -53.65
C GLU A 1091 -20.52 18.82 -54.10
N PRO A 1092 -19.73 19.90 -53.94
CA PRO A 1092 -18.29 19.79 -54.10
C PRO A 1092 -17.71 18.85 -53.04
N GLY A 1093 -16.60 18.20 -53.35
CA GLY A 1093 -15.87 17.40 -52.37
C GLY A 1093 -15.17 18.27 -51.34
N LEU A 1094 -15.25 17.85 -50.09
CA LEU A 1094 -14.59 18.52 -48.97
C LEU A 1094 -13.41 17.68 -48.48
N TRP A 1095 -12.28 18.35 -48.27
CA TRP A 1095 -11.04 17.72 -47.84
C TRP A 1095 -10.49 18.46 -46.63
N ARG A 1096 -10.05 17.72 -45.61
CA ARG A 1096 -9.35 18.30 -44.45
C ARG A 1096 -7.86 18.03 -44.56
N TRP A 1097 -7.09 19.09 -44.44
CA TRP A 1097 -5.63 19.07 -44.44
C TRP A 1097 -5.11 19.43 -43.06
N ILE A 1098 -4.06 18.73 -42.64
CA ILE A 1098 -3.38 18.96 -41.37
C ILE A 1098 -1.93 19.41 -41.64
N PRO A 1099 -1.38 20.32 -40.81
CA PRO A 1099 0.01 20.74 -40.93
C PRO A 1099 0.98 19.64 -40.46
N THR A 1100 2.19 19.64 -41.01
CA THR A 1100 3.31 18.87 -40.43
C THR A 1100 3.72 19.46 -39.09
N THR A 1101 4.05 18.58 -38.15
CA THR A 1101 4.58 18.98 -36.84
C THR A 1101 6.11 19.02 -36.85
N PRO A 1102 6.74 19.87 -35.99
CA PRO A 1102 8.19 19.93 -35.84
C PRO A 1102 8.84 18.62 -35.43
#